data_AF-A0A8C2EXM6-F1
#
_entry.id   AF-A0A8C2EXM6-F1
#
_cell.length_a   1.000
_cell.length_b   1.000
_cell.length_c   1.000
_cell.angle_alpha   90.00
_cell.angle_beta   90.00
_cell.angle_gamma   90.00
#
_symmetry.space_group_name_H-M   'P 1'
#
loop_
_entity.id
_entity.type
_entity.pdbx_description
1 polymer ?
#
loop_
_entity_poly.entity_id
_entity_poly.type
_entity_poly.pdbx_seq_one_letter_code
_entity_poly.pdbx_strand_id
1 'polypeptide(L)'
;MTMTSVALLVNLIVLPIHLWAAVTPETTSFPTSTSGEPFPWNKMRLPDTVSPLHYHLLIHPNLTSLDFTGMVRIQIEVHENTKNIILHSKDLHISNARLLDSDIGQLQALKVLEYPYFQQIALISEHALLKRGHVYSIQLEFAANLSESFHGFYKSTYRTSKGDLRVVASTQFEPTSARAAFPCFDEPAFKANFSVRIRREAKHIALSNMPKLRTLELPGGLFEDQFDVSVKMSTYLVAFIVSDFLSISRTSQHGVQISVYAVPEKIDQAEFALDAAVKLLDFYDDYFDIPYPLPKQDLAAIPDFQSGAMENWGLTTYRESELLFDPHKSSASDKLGITMIIAHELAHQWFGNLVTMQWWNDLWLNEGFAKFMEFVSVNITNPELQVEDYFLEKCFEAMEVDSLSSSHPVSTPVENPAQIQEMFDDVSYDKGACILNMLREFLTPDAFKLGIVRYLKRYSYQNTVNSNLWESLTNVCDSDGLDKGRLKGDESCQRSVSHSGASKWHSEDELDVKAMMETWTLQEGFPLIMVEVKGRQVRLSQERYLKSDDPSQTSSFLWHVPLTYITSGSTTVHRFLLKTKTDVLYLPEEVDWIKFNVDMSGYYIVHYEGSGWDDLITLLKRNHTELSSNDRASLINNAFQLVSVGKLPLDKALDLTLYLSKETEIMPVTQGFSELVPLYKLMEKRDMVELENQMKGYILQLFRKLIDQQSWTDDGSVSQRMLRSYLLLFGCVRGHPPCVSTATQLFNQWRDSDGNMSLPNDVTMAVFSVGAQTEDGWEFLFEKYKESMYASMKSRIKMALTTSPLDHKLKWMMEQSLVGEVMKTQDLPYVVTSVSINPKAYKHAWDFLKANWDSLIKKFDLGSPSIAHMVVGVTNQYSTREMLAEIRSFFGSLRAETGAELRCIQQALENIEENIRWMDKNLPLLKAWLHRHYDQHKNTEL
;
A
#
# COMPACT_ATOMS: atom_id res chain seq x y z
N MET A 1 -63.67 -41.16 -16.18
CA MET A 1 -63.60 -41.95 -17.43
C MET A 1 -62.14 -42.01 -17.84
N THR A 2 -61.58 -43.21 -17.69
CA THR A 2 -60.34 -43.77 -18.27
C THR A 2 -59.19 -42.88 -18.76
N MET A 3 -58.04 -43.11 -18.11
CA MET A 3 -56.68 -43.32 -18.65
C MET A 3 -56.06 -42.15 -19.44
N THR A 4 -54.96 -41.55 -18.96
CA THR A 4 -53.62 -42.15 -19.02
C THR A 4 -52.77 -41.81 -17.78
N SER A 5 -52.02 -42.79 -17.27
CA SER A 5 -51.12 -42.62 -16.12
C SER A 5 -49.88 -43.49 -16.32
N VAL A 6 -48.72 -42.90 -16.05
CA VAL A 6 -47.72 -43.32 -15.03
C VAL A 6 -46.34 -42.88 -15.50
N ALA A 7 -45.80 -41.90 -14.77
CA ALA A 7 -44.38 -41.63 -14.64
C ALA A 7 -43.81 -42.50 -13.51
N LEU A 8 -42.59 -43.05 -13.66
CA LEU A 8 -41.62 -43.18 -12.57
C LEU A 8 -40.24 -43.67 -13.06
N LEU A 9 -39.20 -42.92 -12.64
CA LEU A 9 -37.81 -43.27 -12.27
C LEU A 9 -36.92 -44.18 -13.15
N VAL A 10 -35.68 -43.74 -13.42
CA VAL A 10 -34.43 -44.17 -12.73
C VAL A 10 -33.18 -43.50 -13.38
N ASN A 11 -32.38 -42.86 -12.52
CA ASN A 11 -30.93 -42.55 -12.57
C ASN A 11 -30.17 -42.42 -13.90
N LEU A 12 -29.58 -41.24 -14.11
CA LEU A 12 -28.35 -41.06 -14.88
C LEU A 12 -27.35 -40.27 -14.03
N ILE A 13 -26.49 -41.03 -13.34
CA ILE A 13 -25.22 -40.56 -12.78
C ILE A 13 -24.31 -40.31 -13.99
N VAL A 14 -23.97 -39.05 -14.26
CA VAL A 14 -22.85 -38.70 -15.12
C VAL A 14 -21.71 -38.29 -14.19
N LEU A 15 -20.85 -39.26 -13.85
CA LEU A 15 -19.52 -39.01 -13.32
C LEU A 15 -18.69 -38.32 -14.42
N PRO A 16 -17.96 -37.24 -14.13
CA PRO A 16 -16.87 -36.82 -15.00
C PRO A 16 -15.76 -37.86 -14.85
N ILE A 17 -15.54 -38.63 -15.90
CA ILE A 17 -14.36 -39.49 -16.04
C ILE A 17 -13.16 -38.56 -16.07
N HIS A 18 -12.37 -38.55 -14.99
CA HIS A 18 -11.02 -38.02 -15.02
C HIS A 18 -10.24 -38.77 -16.10
N LEU A 19 -9.96 -38.09 -17.22
CA LEU A 19 -8.87 -38.50 -18.09
C LEU A 19 -7.58 -38.35 -17.29
N TRP A 20 -7.10 -39.45 -16.73
CA TRP A 20 -5.67 -39.62 -16.48
C TRP A 20 -4.99 -39.64 -17.84
N ALA A 21 -4.62 -38.47 -18.34
CA ALA A 21 -3.56 -38.37 -19.32
C ALA A 21 -2.31 -38.94 -18.64
N ALA A 22 -1.81 -40.06 -19.14
CA ALA A 22 -0.49 -40.52 -18.80
C ALA A 22 0.48 -39.38 -19.12
N VAL A 23 1.04 -38.77 -18.08
CA VAL A 23 2.12 -37.79 -18.19
C VAL A 23 3.27 -38.50 -18.89
N THR A 24 3.41 -38.25 -20.18
CA THR A 24 4.67 -38.46 -20.88
C THR A 24 5.71 -37.60 -20.15
N PRO A 25 6.91 -38.13 -19.84
CA PRO A 25 7.94 -37.30 -19.24
C PRO A 25 8.24 -36.19 -20.23
N GLU A 26 7.91 -34.94 -19.87
CA GLU A 26 8.42 -33.78 -20.58
C GLU A 26 9.94 -33.94 -20.60
N THR A 27 10.51 -34.12 -21.79
CA THR A 27 11.94 -33.96 -21.98
C THR A 27 12.25 -32.51 -21.61
N THR A 28 12.69 -32.26 -20.38
CA THR A 28 13.09 -30.95 -19.89
C THR A 28 14.30 -30.49 -20.69
N SER A 29 14.06 -29.77 -21.79
CA SER A 29 15.12 -29.14 -22.56
C SER A 29 15.66 -27.95 -21.77
N PHE A 30 16.95 -27.97 -21.47
CA PHE A 30 17.64 -26.82 -20.89
C PHE A 30 17.56 -25.60 -21.83
N PRO A 31 17.32 -24.38 -21.32
CA PRO A 31 17.27 -23.18 -22.15
C PRO A 31 18.64 -22.86 -22.75
N THR A 32 18.66 -22.01 -23.78
CA THR A 32 19.90 -21.60 -24.43
C THR A 32 20.42 -20.29 -23.83
N SER A 33 21.69 -20.27 -23.44
CA SER A 33 22.39 -19.08 -22.95
C SER A 33 22.76 -18.11 -24.08
N THR A 34 23.21 -16.90 -23.74
CA THR A 34 23.66 -15.89 -24.71
C THR A 34 24.82 -16.35 -25.60
N SER A 35 25.63 -17.32 -25.15
CA SER A 35 26.71 -17.91 -25.95
C SER A 35 26.25 -19.02 -26.90
N GLY A 36 24.95 -19.37 -26.90
CA GLY A 36 24.38 -20.48 -27.69
C GLY A 36 24.50 -21.85 -27.01
N GLU A 37 25.11 -21.92 -25.82
CA GLU A 37 25.26 -23.17 -25.06
C GLU A 37 24.04 -23.45 -24.17
N PRO A 38 23.71 -24.72 -23.84
CA PRO A 38 22.67 -25.04 -22.89
C PRO A 38 22.96 -24.46 -21.50
N PHE A 39 22.04 -23.66 -20.98
CA PHE A 39 22.07 -23.11 -19.64
C PHE A 39 21.61 -24.19 -18.64
N PRO A 40 22.38 -24.52 -17.59
CA PRO A 40 22.20 -25.72 -16.79
C PRO A 40 21.01 -25.70 -15.80
N TRP A 41 20.09 -24.76 -15.95
CA TRP A 41 18.92 -24.59 -15.09
C TRP A 41 17.72 -24.08 -15.89
N ASN A 42 16.51 -24.53 -15.60
CA ASN A 42 15.34 -24.22 -16.41
C ASN A 42 14.16 -23.64 -15.61
N LYS A 43 14.40 -23.17 -14.38
CA LYS A 43 13.40 -22.53 -13.52
C LYS A 43 13.80 -21.11 -13.15
N MET A 44 12.82 -20.25 -12.91
CA MET A 44 13.09 -18.88 -12.45
C MET A 44 13.56 -18.84 -10.99
N ARG A 45 12.99 -19.70 -10.14
CA ARG A 45 13.50 -19.92 -8.78
C ARG A 45 14.88 -20.56 -8.83
N LEU A 46 15.81 -20.05 -8.03
CA LEU A 46 17.16 -20.60 -7.92
C LEU A 46 17.14 -22.01 -7.31
N PRO A 47 18.13 -22.86 -7.63
CA PRO A 47 18.33 -24.13 -6.95
C PRO A 47 18.66 -23.92 -5.46
N ASP A 48 18.26 -24.87 -4.62
CA ASP A 48 18.66 -24.99 -3.21
C ASP A 48 20.01 -25.72 -3.01
N THR A 49 20.68 -26.10 -4.11
CA THR A 49 21.96 -26.83 -4.09
C THR A 49 23.10 -26.04 -3.42
N VAL A 50 23.03 -24.71 -3.43
CA VAL A 50 24.04 -23.80 -2.87
C VAL A 50 23.34 -22.63 -2.18
N SER A 51 23.81 -22.23 -1.01
CA SER A 51 23.32 -21.03 -0.32
C SER A 51 24.45 -20.05 0.03
N PRO A 52 24.23 -18.73 -0.02
CA PRO A 52 25.20 -17.76 0.43
C PRO A 52 25.29 -17.72 1.97
N LEU A 53 26.48 -17.44 2.47
CA LEU A 53 26.76 -17.20 3.89
C LEU A 53 27.17 -15.74 4.11
N HIS A 54 28.04 -15.21 3.27
CA HIS A 54 28.62 -13.87 3.43
C HIS A 54 28.97 -13.24 2.08
N TYR A 55 28.61 -11.97 1.90
CA TYR A 55 28.99 -11.14 0.74
C TYR A 55 30.01 -10.09 1.15
N HIS A 56 31.17 -10.05 0.49
CA HIS A 56 32.08 -8.92 0.53
C HIS A 56 31.89 -8.08 -0.73
N LEU A 57 31.28 -6.91 -0.58
CA LEU A 57 30.96 -6.01 -1.67
C LEU A 57 31.94 -4.84 -1.69
N LEU A 58 32.52 -4.58 -2.86
CA LEU A 58 33.24 -3.36 -3.17
C LEU A 58 32.54 -2.70 -4.35
N ILE A 59 32.04 -1.48 -4.17
CA ILE A 59 31.40 -0.67 -5.22
C ILE A 59 32.18 0.63 -5.40
N HIS A 60 32.41 1.01 -6.64
CA HIS A 60 33.11 2.24 -7.02
C HIS A 60 32.29 2.98 -8.08
N PRO A 61 31.32 3.82 -7.66
CA PRO A 61 30.56 4.66 -8.55
C PRO A 61 31.34 5.91 -8.94
N ASN A 62 31.13 6.36 -10.17
CA ASN A 62 31.58 7.66 -10.66
C ASN A 62 30.36 8.51 -11.04
N LEU A 63 30.06 9.51 -10.21
CA LEU A 63 28.91 10.40 -10.37
C LEU A 63 29.08 11.43 -11.51
N THR A 64 30.22 11.42 -12.21
CA THR A 64 30.47 12.24 -13.41
C THR A 64 30.22 11.44 -14.69
N SER A 65 30.79 10.24 -14.81
CA SER A 65 30.52 9.34 -15.96
C SER A 65 29.19 8.59 -15.85
N LEU A 66 28.58 8.60 -14.66
CA LEU A 66 27.31 7.92 -14.35
C LEU A 66 27.38 6.40 -14.53
N ASP A 67 28.55 5.84 -14.22
CA ASP A 67 28.83 4.41 -14.23
C ASP A 67 29.41 3.94 -12.90
N PHE A 68 29.49 2.63 -12.73
CA PHE A 68 30.15 2.02 -11.58
C PHE A 68 30.85 0.72 -11.95
N THR A 69 31.91 0.44 -11.20
CA THR A 69 32.58 -0.86 -11.19
C THR A 69 32.39 -1.50 -9.82
N GLY A 70 32.38 -2.82 -9.77
CA GLY A 70 32.25 -3.54 -8.53
C GLY A 70 32.96 -4.88 -8.52
N MET A 71 33.18 -5.37 -7.30
CA MET A 71 33.64 -6.72 -7.05
C MET A 71 32.82 -7.30 -5.90
N VAL A 72 32.27 -8.49 -6.12
CA VAL A 72 31.59 -9.26 -5.09
C VAL A 72 32.36 -10.54 -4.83
N ARG A 73 32.65 -10.82 -3.56
CA ARG A 73 33.08 -12.14 -3.11
C ARG A 73 32.01 -12.77 -2.24
N ILE A 74 31.46 -13.90 -2.65
CA ILE A 74 30.39 -14.62 -1.96
C ILE A 74 30.97 -15.89 -1.35
N GLN A 75 30.90 -16.00 -0.03
CA GLN A 75 31.09 -17.27 0.66
C GLN A 75 29.81 -18.09 0.52
N ILE A 76 29.93 -19.32 0.04
CA ILE A 76 28.80 -20.20 -0.26
C ILE A 76 28.97 -21.55 0.43
N GLU A 77 27.87 -22.11 0.92
CA GLU A 77 27.78 -23.49 1.40
C GLU A 77 27.11 -24.36 0.35
N VAL A 78 27.66 -25.55 0.13
CA VAL A 78 27.17 -26.50 -0.87
C VAL A 78 26.36 -27.58 -0.17
N HIS A 79 25.08 -27.71 -0.53
CA HIS A 79 24.17 -28.70 0.06
C HIS A 79 24.10 -30.00 -0.75
N GLU A 80 24.43 -29.93 -2.04
CA GLU A 80 24.50 -31.07 -2.95
C GLU A 80 25.73 -30.97 -3.86
N ASN A 81 26.35 -32.12 -4.17
CA ASN A 81 27.52 -32.13 -5.06
C ASN A 81 27.15 -31.55 -6.43
N THR A 82 27.81 -30.46 -6.84
CA THR A 82 27.47 -29.74 -8.08
C THR A 82 28.72 -29.20 -8.77
N LYS A 83 28.61 -28.93 -10.07
CA LYS A 83 29.58 -28.15 -10.84
C LYS A 83 29.08 -26.74 -11.19
N ASN A 84 27.81 -26.47 -10.94
CA ASN A 84 27.12 -25.28 -11.37
C ASN A 84 26.66 -24.50 -10.14
N ILE A 85 26.90 -23.19 -10.15
CA ILE A 85 26.33 -22.24 -9.20
C ILE A 85 25.43 -21.32 -10.01
N ILE A 86 24.13 -21.28 -9.70
CA ILE A 86 23.15 -20.43 -10.38
C ILE A 86 22.80 -19.28 -9.45
N LEU A 87 22.87 -18.05 -9.97
CA LEU A 87 22.52 -16.84 -9.22
C LEU A 87 21.98 -15.76 -10.15
N HIS A 88 21.42 -14.69 -9.60
CA HIS A 88 20.82 -13.60 -10.36
C HIS A 88 21.85 -12.54 -10.75
N SER A 89 21.69 -12.00 -11.96
CA SER A 89 22.42 -10.84 -12.49
C SER A 89 21.61 -10.21 -13.63
N LYS A 90 21.35 -8.90 -13.55
CA LYS A 90 20.58 -8.12 -14.54
C LYS A 90 21.41 -6.92 -14.99
N ASP A 91 21.62 -6.77 -16.30
CA ASP A 91 22.29 -5.61 -16.90
C ASP A 91 23.69 -5.30 -16.35
N LEU A 92 24.40 -6.32 -15.86
CA LEU A 92 25.78 -6.23 -15.38
C LEU A 92 26.75 -6.90 -16.35
N HIS A 93 27.82 -6.22 -16.73
CA HIS A 93 28.90 -6.82 -17.52
C HIS A 93 29.91 -7.52 -16.60
N ILE A 94 29.88 -8.85 -16.58
CA ILE A 94 30.80 -9.67 -15.77
C ILE A 94 32.13 -9.85 -16.51
N SER A 95 33.22 -9.27 -16.01
CA SER A 95 34.53 -9.32 -16.66
C SER A 95 35.39 -10.51 -16.22
N ASN A 96 35.17 -11.01 -15.01
CA ASN A 96 36.01 -12.05 -14.39
C ASN A 96 35.22 -12.79 -13.31
N ALA A 97 35.27 -14.13 -13.32
CA ALA A 97 34.63 -14.98 -12.33
C ALA A 97 35.61 -16.08 -11.87
N ARG A 98 35.82 -16.21 -10.56
CA ARG A 98 36.80 -17.13 -9.98
C ARG A 98 36.24 -17.85 -8.75
N LEU A 99 36.61 -19.11 -8.61
CA LEU A 99 36.39 -19.92 -7.41
C LEU A 99 37.69 -19.94 -6.59
N LEU A 100 37.57 -19.67 -5.30
CA LEU A 100 38.61 -19.84 -4.30
C LEU A 100 38.17 -20.93 -3.32
N ASP A 101 38.90 -22.04 -3.35
CA ASP A 101 38.78 -23.11 -2.37
C ASP A 101 39.70 -22.80 -1.18
N SER A 102 39.12 -22.69 0.02
CA SER A 102 39.88 -22.38 1.25
C SER A 102 40.87 -23.49 1.63
N ASP A 103 40.63 -24.73 1.22
CA ASP A 103 41.48 -25.88 1.56
C ASP A 103 42.66 -26.02 0.58
N ILE A 104 42.47 -25.60 -0.68
CA ILE A 104 43.46 -25.76 -1.76
C ILE A 104 44.26 -24.46 -2.00
N GLY A 105 43.71 -23.30 -1.65
CA GLY A 105 44.36 -21.99 -1.80
C GLY A 105 44.62 -21.56 -3.25
N GLN A 106 44.03 -22.24 -4.24
CA GLN A 106 44.16 -21.92 -5.66
C GLN A 106 42.90 -21.23 -6.20
N LEU A 107 43.10 -20.17 -6.99
CA LEU A 107 42.04 -19.52 -7.76
C LEU A 107 41.80 -20.29 -9.06
N GLN A 108 40.58 -20.76 -9.26
CA GLN A 108 40.15 -21.42 -10.50
C GLN A 108 39.20 -20.49 -11.26
N ALA A 109 39.40 -20.34 -12.58
CA ALA A 109 38.47 -19.59 -13.41
C ALA A 109 37.14 -20.36 -13.51
N LEU A 110 36.03 -19.63 -13.44
CA LEU A 110 34.69 -20.16 -13.67
C LEU A 110 34.22 -19.71 -15.05
N LYS A 111 33.60 -20.64 -15.79
CA LYS A 111 32.89 -20.29 -17.01
C LYS A 111 31.56 -19.65 -16.64
N VAL A 112 31.23 -18.53 -17.27
CA VAL A 112 29.97 -17.81 -17.05
C VAL A 112 29.07 -18.02 -18.25
N LEU A 113 27.85 -18.52 -18.02
CA LEU A 113 26.76 -18.50 -18.99
C LEU A 113 25.68 -17.55 -18.51
N GLU A 114 25.10 -16.76 -19.40
CA GLU A 114 24.05 -15.80 -19.07
C GLU A 114 22.71 -16.24 -19.68
N TYR A 115 21.64 -16.10 -18.91
CA TYR A 115 20.28 -16.31 -19.36
C TYR A 115 19.41 -15.09 -18.99
N PRO A 116 19.38 -14.06 -19.86
CA PRO A 116 18.72 -12.78 -19.57
C PRO A 116 17.22 -12.89 -19.30
N TYR A 117 16.55 -13.88 -19.89
CA TYR A 117 15.09 -14.06 -19.73
C TYR A 117 14.69 -14.27 -18.27
N PHE A 118 15.46 -15.05 -17.51
CA PHE A 118 15.29 -15.19 -16.05
C PHE A 118 16.23 -14.30 -15.23
N GLN A 119 17.04 -13.45 -15.88
CA GLN A 119 18.04 -12.61 -15.23
C GLN A 119 19.00 -13.44 -14.36
N GLN A 120 19.41 -14.59 -14.88
CA GLN A 120 20.26 -15.55 -14.18
C GLN A 120 21.60 -15.71 -14.91
N ILE A 121 22.62 -16.05 -14.15
CA ILE A 121 23.91 -16.54 -14.65
C ILE A 121 24.24 -17.89 -14.03
N ALA A 122 24.96 -18.72 -14.77
CA ALA A 122 25.51 -19.97 -14.30
C ALA A 122 27.04 -19.86 -14.27
N LEU A 123 27.62 -20.10 -13.09
CA LEU A 123 29.06 -20.22 -12.90
C LEU A 123 29.42 -21.70 -12.88
N ILE A 124 30.19 -22.13 -13.89
CA ILE A 124 30.51 -23.54 -14.12
C ILE A 124 31.98 -23.79 -13.79
N SER A 125 32.20 -24.76 -12.90
CA SER A 125 33.54 -25.31 -12.62
C SER A 125 33.83 -26.46 -13.58
N GLU A 126 34.78 -26.27 -14.50
CA GLU A 126 35.15 -27.29 -15.49
C GLU A 126 36.00 -28.41 -14.89
N HIS A 127 36.78 -28.10 -13.84
CA HIS A 127 37.83 -28.99 -13.32
C HIS A 127 37.56 -29.51 -11.90
N ALA A 128 36.69 -28.87 -11.12
CA ALA A 128 36.42 -29.25 -9.74
C ALA A 128 34.94 -29.52 -9.50
N LEU A 129 34.63 -30.64 -8.84
CA LEU A 129 33.30 -30.90 -8.30
C LEU A 129 33.21 -30.23 -6.92
N LEU A 130 32.25 -29.31 -6.75
CA LEU A 130 31.96 -28.69 -5.47
C LEU A 130 31.29 -29.74 -4.58
N LYS A 131 31.84 -29.95 -3.39
CA LYS A 131 31.41 -31.04 -2.50
C LYS A 131 30.40 -30.56 -1.48
N ARG A 132 29.38 -31.37 -1.22
CA ARG A 132 28.43 -31.19 -0.12
C ARG A 132 29.16 -30.94 1.21
N GLY A 133 28.63 -30.01 2.00
CA GLY A 133 29.13 -29.62 3.31
C GLY A 133 30.43 -28.81 3.30
N HIS A 134 30.97 -28.45 2.12
CA HIS A 134 32.14 -27.59 2.02
C HIS A 134 31.72 -26.15 1.74
N VAL A 135 32.52 -25.22 2.27
CA VAL A 135 32.36 -23.79 2.03
C VAL A 135 33.36 -23.34 0.98
N TYR A 136 32.88 -22.62 -0.03
CA TYR A 136 33.71 -22.05 -1.08
C TYR A 136 33.57 -20.53 -1.11
N SER A 137 34.49 -19.83 -1.77
CA SER A 137 34.35 -18.41 -2.09
C SER A 137 34.33 -18.22 -3.60
N ILE A 138 33.28 -17.59 -4.14
CA ILE A 138 33.28 -17.12 -5.53
C ILE A 138 33.55 -15.62 -5.55
N GLN A 139 34.36 -15.16 -6.52
CA GLN A 139 34.64 -13.75 -6.74
C GLN A 139 34.22 -13.37 -8.17
N LEU A 140 33.41 -12.33 -8.30
CA LEU A 140 33.02 -11.74 -9.57
C LEU A 140 33.42 -10.27 -9.63
N GLU A 141 33.97 -9.84 -10.76
CA GLU A 141 34.19 -8.43 -11.10
C GLU A 141 33.19 -8.01 -12.17
N PHE A 142 32.57 -6.85 -12.00
CA PHE A 142 31.48 -6.38 -12.84
C PHE A 142 31.51 -4.86 -13.04
N ALA A 143 30.81 -4.41 -14.09
CA ALA A 143 30.59 -3.00 -14.37
C ALA A 143 29.19 -2.77 -14.97
N ALA A 144 28.61 -1.61 -14.71
CA ALA A 144 27.35 -1.17 -15.30
C ALA A 144 27.22 0.36 -15.23
N ASN A 145 26.23 0.89 -15.95
CA ASN A 145 25.81 2.28 -15.78
C ASN A 145 24.88 2.41 -14.58
N LEU A 146 24.87 3.57 -13.92
CA LEU A 146 23.82 3.89 -12.96
C LEU A 146 22.47 3.85 -13.69
N SER A 147 21.48 3.23 -13.06
CA SER A 147 20.13 3.16 -13.63
C SER A 147 19.53 4.56 -13.77
N GLU A 148 18.83 4.77 -14.88
CA GLU A 148 17.99 5.94 -15.14
C GLU A 148 16.54 5.73 -14.67
N SER A 149 16.19 4.54 -14.14
CA SER A 149 14.91 4.25 -13.47
C SER A 149 14.96 4.72 -12.00
N PHE A 150 14.08 4.17 -11.15
CA PHE A 150 14.08 4.40 -9.70
C PHE A 150 14.49 3.16 -8.90
N HIS A 151 15.05 2.13 -9.55
CA HIS A 151 15.41 0.84 -8.94
C HIS A 151 16.83 0.41 -9.34
N GLY A 152 17.37 -0.57 -8.62
CA GLY A 152 18.76 -1.00 -8.74
C GLY A 152 19.69 0.02 -8.09
N PHE A 153 20.89 0.20 -8.65
CA PHE A 153 21.78 1.28 -8.25
C PHE A 153 21.63 2.43 -9.25
N TYR A 154 20.94 3.49 -8.84
CA TYR A 154 20.35 4.47 -9.74
C TYR A 154 20.80 5.90 -9.43
N LYS A 155 20.66 6.77 -10.44
CA LYS A 155 20.98 8.19 -10.36
C LYS A 155 19.78 8.99 -9.86
N SER A 156 20.01 9.86 -8.89
CA SER A 156 19.11 10.93 -8.47
C SER A 156 19.79 12.29 -8.63
N THR A 157 19.02 13.37 -8.74
CA THR A 157 19.52 14.72 -8.86
C THR A 157 18.72 15.74 -8.05
N TYR A 158 19.39 16.82 -7.65
CA TYR A 158 18.73 17.99 -7.09
C TYR A 158 19.43 19.26 -7.55
N ARG A 159 18.71 20.39 -7.48
CA ARG A 159 19.26 21.71 -7.76
C ARG A 159 19.41 22.49 -6.47
N THR A 160 20.55 23.16 -6.33
CA THR A 160 20.76 24.14 -5.25
C THR A 160 20.00 25.43 -5.52
N SER A 161 19.87 26.28 -4.51
CA SER A 161 19.32 27.65 -4.61
C SER A 161 20.00 28.52 -5.67
N LYS A 162 21.26 28.22 -6.02
CA LYS A 162 22.04 28.90 -7.07
C LYS A 162 21.80 28.34 -8.47
N GLY A 163 21.03 27.25 -8.59
CA GLY A 163 20.75 26.56 -9.84
C GLY A 163 21.71 25.42 -10.19
N ASP A 164 22.78 25.21 -9.39
CA ASP A 164 23.76 24.15 -9.63
C ASP A 164 23.10 22.76 -9.51
N LEU A 165 23.31 21.92 -10.52
CA LEU A 165 22.86 20.53 -10.53
C LEU A 165 23.83 19.66 -9.73
N ARG A 166 23.30 18.89 -8.78
CA ARG A 166 24.04 17.90 -8.00
C ARG A 166 23.50 16.51 -8.29
N VAL A 167 24.40 15.53 -8.29
CA VAL A 167 24.10 14.12 -8.56
C VAL A 167 24.26 13.33 -7.28
N VAL A 168 23.34 12.39 -7.06
CA VAL A 168 23.34 11.39 -5.99
C VAL A 168 23.25 10.02 -6.65
N ALA A 169 23.98 9.04 -6.12
CA ALA A 169 23.75 7.63 -6.46
C ALA A 169 23.11 6.94 -5.25
N SER A 170 21.97 6.28 -5.46
CA SER A 170 21.18 5.62 -4.40
C SER A 170 20.73 4.24 -4.85
N THR A 171 20.30 3.41 -3.90
CA THR A 171 19.82 2.05 -4.15
C THR A 171 18.35 1.89 -3.79
N GLN A 172 17.60 1.15 -4.60
CA GLN A 172 16.27 0.62 -4.29
C GLN A 172 16.19 -0.79 -4.86
N PHE A 173 16.18 -1.81 -4.00
CA PHE A 173 16.31 -3.19 -4.44
C PHE A 173 15.05 -4.03 -4.31
N GLU A 174 14.11 -3.66 -3.45
CA GLU A 174 12.87 -4.39 -3.35
C GLU A 174 12.03 -4.26 -4.64
N PRO A 175 11.47 -5.37 -5.16
CA PRO A 175 11.63 -6.76 -4.68
C PRO A 175 12.85 -7.51 -5.24
N THR A 176 13.23 -7.24 -6.50
CA THR A 176 14.19 -8.09 -7.23
C THR A 176 15.26 -7.31 -7.99
N SER A 177 15.73 -6.20 -7.44
CA SER A 177 16.67 -5.28 -8.11
C SER A 177 18.06 -5.23 -7.50
N ALA A 178 18.35 -5.98 -6.43
CA ALA A 178 19.73 -6.14 -5.96
C ALA A 178 20.63 -6.77 -7.05
N ARG A 179 20.07 -7.70 -7.82
CA ARG A 179 20.69 -8.31 -9.00
C ARG A 179 21.12 -7.33 -10.11
N ALA A 180 20.60 -6.10 -10.10
CA ALA A 180 20.99 -5.03 -11.03
C ALA A 180 22.12 -4.14 -10.49
N ALA A 181 22.55 -4.35 -9.24
CA ALA A 181 23.67 -3.64 -8.62
C ALA A 181 24.87 -4.57 -8.37
N PHE A 182 24.63 -5.84 -8.05
CA PHE A 182 25.67 -6.86 -7.92
C PHE A 182 25.09 -8.27 -8.14
N PRO A 183 25.87 -9.22 -8.70
CA PRO A 183 25.41 -10.59 -8.86
C PRO A 183 25.18 -11.24 -7.49
N CYS A 184 23.99 -11.82 -7.26
CA CYS A 184 23.63 -12.40 -5.96
C CYS A 184 22.50 -13.43 -6.03
N PHE A 185 22.29 -14.16 -4.92
CA PHE A 185 21.14 -15.04 -4.74
C PHE A 185 19.92 -14.21 -4.36
N ASP A 186 19.36 -13.50 -5.34
CA ASP A 186 18.36 -12.45 -5.13
C ASP A 186 16.93 -12.99 -4.88
N GLU A 187 16.76 -13.78 -3.82
CA GLU A 187 15.47 -14.20 -3.26
C GLU A 187 15.50 -14.02 -1.73
N PRO A 188 14.38 -13.63 -1.08
CA PRO A 188 14.39 -13.22 0.33
C PRO A 188 14.84 -14.31 1.32
N ALA A 189 14.66 -15.59 0.98
CA ALA A 189 15.09 -16.72 1.81
C ALA A 189 16.61 -16.91 1.88
N PHE A 190 17.37 -16.41 0.91
CA PHE A 190 18.84 -16.52 0.89
C PHE A 190 19.51 -15.43 1.74
N LYS A 191 19.11 -15.33 3.01
CA LYS A 191 19.72 -14.37 3.94
C LYS A 191 21.21 -14.65 4.16
N ALA A 192 22.01 -13.60 4.21
CA ALA A 192 23.46 -13.66 4.43
C ALA A 192 23.97 -12.42 5.18
N ASN A 193 25.24 -12.43 5.58
CA ASN A 193 25.93 -11.25 6.10
C ASN A 193 26.54 -10.44 4.94
N PHE A 194 26.64 -9.12 5.09
CA PHE A 194 27.21 -8.22 4.07
C PHE A 194 28.31 -7.35 4.68
N SER A 195 29.47 -7.33 4.04
CA SER A 195 30.54 -6.35 4.29
C SER A 195 30.64 -5.42 3.10
N VAL A 196 30.19 -4.17 3.27
CA VAL A 196 30.15 -3.19 2.19
C VAL A 196 31.38 -2.28 2.25
N ARG A 197 31.96 -2.01 1.09
CA ARG A 197 33.01 -1.01 0.88
C ARG A 197 32.67 -0.14 -0.31
N ILE A 198 32.76 1.18 -0.12
CA ILE A 198 32.43 2.16 -1.17
C ILE A 198 33.64 3.04 -1.44
N ARG A 199 34.04 3.12 -2.72
CA ARG A 199 35.05 4.08 -3.18
C ARG A 199 34.40 5.34 -3.69
N ARG A 200 34.88 6.50 -3.26
CA ARG A 200 34.30 7.80 -3.62
C ARG A 200 35.34 8.92 -3.68
N GLU A 201 34.96 10.03 -4.29
CA GLU A 201 35.70 11.29 -4.23
C GLU A 201 35.59 11.97 -2.86
N ALA A 202 36.54 12.85 -2.54
CA ALA A 202 36.61 13.60 -1.28
C ALA A 202 35.34 14.41 -0.96
N LYS A 203 34.69 14.95 -2.00
CA LYS A 203 33.52 15.84 -1.88
C LYS A 203 32.22 15.13 -1.53
N HIS A 204 32.18 13.80 -1.65
CA HIS A 204 31.00 13.00 -1.33
C HIS A 204 31.19 12.30 0.02
N ILE A 205 30.08 11.92 0.65
CA ILE A 205 30.01 10.91 1.70
C ILE A 205 29.51 9.59 1.10
N ALA A 206 29.71 8.49 1.83
CA ALA A 206 29.03 7.22 1.55
C ALA A 206 28.27 6.77 2.80
N LEU A 207 27.04 6.30 2.61
CA LEU A 207 26.20 5.66 3.62
C LEU A 207 25.92 4.21 3.21
N SER A 208 25.69 3.34 4.18
CA SER A 208 25.21 1.97 3.98
C SER A 208 24.45 1.49 5.22
N ASN A 209 23.98 0.24 5.22
CA ASN A 209 23.21 -0.37 6.32
C ASN A 209 23.90 -0.21 7.69
N MET A 210 25.20 -0.45 7.74
CA MET A 210 25.98 -0.50 8.98
C MET A 210 26.78 0.78 9.23
N PRO A 211 27.25 1.04 10.47
CA PRO A 211 28.17 2.13 10.76
C PRO A 211 29.46 2.04 9.95
N LYS A 212 30.04 3.19 9.63
CA LYS A 212 31.36 3.27 9.00
C LYS A 212 32.46 2.98 10.02
N LEU A 213 33.24 1.94 9.79
CA LEU A 213 34.38 1.55 10.64
C LEU A 213 35.59 2.47 10.43
N ARG A 214 35.93 2.73 9.17
CA ARG A 214 37.07 3.58 8.79
C ARG A 214 36.97 4.05 7.35
N THR A 215 37.74 5.09 7.04
CA THR A 215 37.98 5.59 5.69
C THR A 215 39.47 5.44 5.37
N LEU A 216 39.79 4.81 4.24
CA LEU A 216 41.16 4.68 3.74
C LEU A 216 41.38 5.66 2.58
N GLU A 217 42.47 6.41 2.61
CA GLU A 217 42.90 7.20 1.45
C GLU A 217 43.60 6.30 0.42
N LEU A 218 43.18 6.41 -0.83
CA LEU A 218 43.72 5.65 -1.96
C LEU A 218 44.50 6.59 -2.91
N PRO A 219 45.40 6.04 -3.75
CA PRO A 219 46.05 6.81 -4.80
C PRO A 219 45.03 7.51 -5.72
N GLY A 220 45.37 8.71 -6.19
CA GLY A 220 44.50 9.48 -7.08
C GLY A 220 43.42 10.31 -6.37
N GLY A 221 43.50 10.49 -5.05
CA GLY A 221 42.59 11.34 -4.28
C GLY A 221 41.21 10.72 -4.00
N LEU A 222 41.10 9.40 -4.15
CA LEU A 222 39.91 8.61 -3.82
C LEU A 222 39.96 8.14 -2.37
N PHE A 223 38.80 7.88 -1.80
CA PHE A 223 38.63 7.34 -0.46
C PHE A 223 37.83 6.04 -0.51
N GLU A 224 38.22 5.02 0.25
CA GLU A 224 37.45 3.79 0.45
C GLU A 224 36.86 3.78 1.87
N ASP A 225 35.54 3.96 1.96
CA ASP A 225 34.80 3.79 3.21
C ASP A 225 34.51 2.30 3.43
N GLN A 226 34.85 1.80 4.60
CA GLN A 226 34.60 0.42 5.02
C GLN A 226 33.53 0.42 6.11
N PHE A 227 32.42 -0.26 5.85
CA PHE A 227 31.31 -0.40 6.79
C PHE A 227 31.44 -1.68 7.61
N ASP A 228 30.81 -1.70 8.78
CA ASP A 228 30.75 -2.91 9.61
C ASP A 228 29.96 -4.03 8.92
N VAL A 229 30.13 -5.25 9.41
CA VAL A 229 29.42 -6.42 8.89
C VAL A 229 27.96 -6.36 9.31
N SER A 230 27.03 -6.52 8.36
CA SER A 230 25.61 -6.60 8.69
C SER A 230 25.28 -7.86 9.48
N VAL A 231 24.15 -7.84 10.17
CA VAL A 231 23.45 -9.07 10.58
C VAL A 231 23.01 -9.88 9.36
N LYS A 232 22.54 -11.12 9.59
CA LYS A 232 21.98 -11.95 8.54
C LYS A 232 20.67 -11.33 8.01
N MET A 233 20.66 -10.92 6.75
CA MET A 233 19.52 -10.23 6.12
C MET A 233 19.39 -10.60 4.64
N SER A 234 18.25 -10.29 4.04
CA SER A 234 17.95 -10.56 2.62
C SER A 234 18.64 -9.55 1.69
N THR A 235 18.87 -9.92 0.44
CA THR A 235 19.56 -9.07 -0.56
C THR A 235 18.83 -7.76 -0.85
N TYR A 236 17.50 -7.78 -0.83
CA TYR A 236 16.67 -6.60 -1.12
C TYR A 236 16.82 -5.47 -0.09
N LEU A 237 17.36 -5.77 1.10
CA LEU A 237 17.59 -4.80 2.18
C LEU A 237 18.98 -4.17 2.14
N VAL A 238 19.88 -4.62 1.26
CA VAL A 238 21.20 -4.01 1.10
C VAL A 238 21.00 -2.60 0.56
N ALA A 239 21.64 -1.61 1.19
CA ALA A 239 21.58 -0.23 0.71
C ALA A 239 22.94 0.46 0.78
N PHE A 240 23.18 1.34 -0.19
CA PHE A 240 24.28 2.29 -0.15
C PHE A 240 23.97 3.55 -0.95
N ILE A 241 24.42 4.69 -0.42
CA ILE A 241 24.18 6.02 -1.00
C ILE A 241 25.52 6.75 -1.11
N VAL A 242 25.77 7.41 -2.25
CA VAL A 242 26.88 8.34 -2.44
C VAL A 242 26.31 9.72 -2.79
N SER A 243 26.51 10.68 -1.89
CA SER A 243 25.90 12.02 -1.96
C SER A 243 26.78 13.05 -1.24
N ASP A 244 26.31 14.29 -1.14
CA ASP A 244 26.83 15.36 -0.28
C ASP A 244 25.79 15.82 0.77
N PHE A 245 24.95 14.89 1.22
CA PHE A 245 23.94 15.17 2.24
C PHE A 245 24.55 15.61 3.57
N LEU A 246 23.77 16.39 4.31
CA LEU A 246 24.03 16.70 5.72
C LEU A 246 23.13 15.83 6.60
N SER A 247 23.46 15.74 7.88
CA SER A 247 22.65 15.03 8.86
C SER A 247 22.49 15.77 10.18
N ILE A 248 21.39 15.50 10.84
CA ILE A 248 21.19 15.72 12.28
C ILE A 248 21.02 14.36 12.96
N SER A 249 21.43 14.24 14.22
CA SER A 249 21.41 12.95 14.92
C SER A 249 20.97 13.08 16.37
N ARG A 250 20.36 12.02 16.90
CA ARG A 250 20.04 11.86 18.31
C ARG A 250 20.19 10.39 18.72
N THR A 251 20.57 10.15 19.96
CA THR A 251 20.62 8.81 20.52
C THR A 251 19.28 8.47 21.17
N SER A 252 18.76 7.28 20.87
CA SER A 252 17.53 6.73 21.48
C SER A 252 17.76 6.38 22.96
N GLN A 253 16.69 6.08 23.71
CA GLN A 253 16.82 5.67 25.12
C GLN A 253 17.60 4.35 25.27
N HIS A 254 17.53 3.48 24.26
CA HIS A 254 18.25 2.21 24.21
C HIS A 254 19.65 2.31 23.60
N GLY A 255 20.13 3.52 23.28
CA GLY A 255 21.51 3.76 22.85
C GLY A 255 21.76 3.68 21.34
N VAL A 256 20.70 3.59 20.52
CA VAL A 256 20.82 3.56 19.05
C VAL A 256 21.05 4.98 18.54
N GLN A 257 22.05 5.18 17.68
CA GLN A 257 22.26 6.48 17.03
C GLN A 257 21.30 6.64 15.83
N ILE A 258 20.34 7.55 15.92
CA ILE A 258 19.38 7.83 14.85
C ILE A 258 19.80 9.10 14.14
N SER A 259 19.86 9.07 12.80
CA SER A 259 20.21 10.24 12.00
C SER A 259 19.22 10.46 10.85
N VAL A 260 18.89 11.71 10.58
CA VAL A 260 18.13 12.08 9.38
C VAL A 260 19.07 12.78 8.40
N TYR A 261 19.14 12.27 7.17
CA TYR A 261 19.95 12.79 6.08
C TYR A 261 19.09 13.48 5.03
N ALA A 262 19.53 14.66 4.59
CA ALA A 262 18.87 15.41 3.52
C ALA A 262 19.89 16.23 2.73
N VAL A 263 19.45 16.78 1.59
CA VAL A 263 20.25 17.77 0.86
C VAL A 263 20.60 18.96 1.77
N PRO A 264 21.77 19.60 1.61
CA PRO A 264 22.24 20.63 2.55
C PRO A 264 21.26 21.78 2.82
N GLU A 265 20.49 22.21 1.81
CA GLU A 265 19.56 23.34 1.90
C GLU A 265 18.19 22.97 2.48
N LYS A 266 17.95 21.71 2.85
CA LYS A 266 16.69 21.23 3.44
C LYS A 266 16.87 20.51 4.77
N ILE A 267 18.09 20.49 5.32
CA ILE A 267 18.38 19.76 6.56
C ILE A 267 17.69 20.36 7.79
N ASP A 268 17.28 21.62 7.71
CA ASP A 268 16.47 22.31 8.72
C ASP A 268 15.04 21.77 8.84
N GLN A 269 14.54 21.04 7.83
CA GLN A 269 13.23 20.38 7.84
C GLN A 269 13.25 18.97 8.46
N ALA A 270 14.41 18.50 8.94
CA ALA A 270 14.60 17.12 9.40
C ALA A 270 14.25 16.90 10.89
N GLU A 271 14.15 17.97 11.70
CA GLU A 271 14.04 17.85 13.17
C GLU A 271 12.79 17.07 13.60
N PHE A 272 11.67 17.31 12.94
CA PHE A 272 10.41 16.61 13.24
C PHE A 272 10.52 15.10 12.99
N ALA A 273 11.11 14.71 11.86
CA ALA A 273 11.32 13.29 11.55
C ALA A 273 12.27 12.63 12.53
N LEU A 274 13.33 13.32 12.96
CA LEU A 274 14.26 12.81 13.96
C LEU A 274 13.54 12.59 15.30
N ASP A 275 12.71 13.54 15.74
CA ASP A 275 11.90 13.42 16.95
C ASP A 275 10.94 12.23 16.88
N ALA A 276 10.22 12.09 15.76
CA ALA A 276 9.27 11.00 15.55
C ALA A 276 9.99 9.63 15.53
N ALA A 277 11.10 9.51 14.78
CA ALA A 277 11.85 8.28 14.66
C ALA A 277 12.43 7.81 16.00
N VAL A 278 12.94 8.73 16.84
CA VAL A 278 13.43 8.39 18.18
C VAL A 278 12.32 7.80 19.05
N LYS A 279 11.16 8.47 19.10
CA LYS A 279 10.01 8.01 19.90
C LYS A 279 9.47 6.67 19.42
N LEU A 280 9.35 6.50 18.11
CA LEU A 280 8.81 5.28 17.49
C LEU A 280 9.77 4.10 17.64
N LEU A 281 11.09 4.30 17.49
CA LEU A 281 12.05 3.23 17.71
C LEU A 281 12.09 2.77 19.17
N ASP A 282 12.09 3.71 20.12
CA ASP A 282 11.97 3.39 21.56
C ASP A 282 10.66 2.63 21.84
N PHE A 283 9.54 3.05 21.24
CA PHE A 283 8.27 2.33 21.36
C PHE A 283 8.37 0.89 20.85
N TYR A 284 8.97 0.63 19.68
CA TYR A 284 9.05 -0.72 19.13
C TYR A 284 10.00 -1.62 19.93
N ASP A 285 11.12 -1.10 20.43
CA ASP A 285 12.02 -1.81 21.35
C ASP A 285 11.25 -2.33 22.58
N ASP A 286 10.48 -1.43 23.22
CA ASP A 286 9.69 -1.74 24.42
C ASP A 286 8.46 -2.61 24.12
N TYR A 287 7.76 -2.34 23.01
CA TYR A 287 6.52 -3.03 22.67
C TYR A 287 6.80 -4.48 22.26
N PHE A 288 7.85 -4.73 21.48
CA PHE A 288 8.19 -6.09 21.07
C PHE A 288 9.08 -6.84 22.07
N ASP A 289 9.66 -6.16 23.07
CA ASP A 289 10.63 -6.76 24.01
C ASP A 289 11.77 -7.48 23.26
N ILE A 290 12.19 -6.85 22.16
CA ILE A 290 13.27 -7.25 21.26
C ILE A 290 13.97 -5.96 20.83
N PRO A 291 15.19 -5.68 21.33
CA PRO A 291 15.92 -4.48 20.97
C PRO A 291 16.26 -4.44 19.47
N TYR A 292 16.23 -3.25 18.90
CA TYR A 292 16.78 -2.99 17.58
C TYR A 292 18.27 -3.40 17.55
N PRO A 293 18.69 -4.28 16.63
CA PRO A 293 19.97 -4.96 16.76
C PRO A 293 21.17 -4.17 16.21
N LEU A 294 20.95 -3.07 15.48
CA LEU A 294 22.04 -2.32 14.85
C LEU A 294 22.45 -1.10 15.69
N PRO A 295 23.72 -0.67 15.65
CA PRO A 295 24.17 0.48 16.45
C PRO A 295 23.57 1.82 16.01
N LYS A 296 23.00 1.89 14.80
CA LYS A 296 22.45 3.12 14.21
C LYS A 296 21.27 2.84 13.30
N GLN A 297 20.40 3.84 13.12
CA GLN A 297 19.33 3.88 12.12
C GLN A 297 19.36 5.23 11.40
N ASP A 298 19.57 5.20 10.09
CA ASP A 298 19.57 6.40 9.25
C ASP A 298 18.27 6.50 8.44
N LEU A 299 17.68 7.69 8.37
CA LEU A 299 16.54 8.03 7.54
C LEU A 299 16.99 9.02 6.47
N ALA A 300 17.01 8.64 5.18
CA ALA A 300 17.53 9.47 4.11
C ALA A 300 16.43 9.97 3.17
N ALA A 301 16.25 11.29 3.07
CA ALA A 301 15.37 11.94 2.09
C ALA A 301 16.03 11.95 0.71
N ILE A 302 15.55 11.11 -0.21
CA ILE A 302 16.06 10.97 -1.57
C ILE A 302 15.28 11.88 -2.52
N PRO A 303 15.96 12.74 -3.31
CA PRO A 303 15.28 13.68 -4.21
C PRO A 303 14.45 13.01 -5.31
N ASP A 304 14.84 11.83 -5.78
CA ASP A 304 14.11 11.03 -6.77
C ASP A 304 13.85 9.62 -6.22
N PHE A 305 12.61 9.31 -5.92
CA PHE A 305 12.20 8.06 -5.28
C PHE A 305 10.80 7.64 -5.76
N GLN A 306 10.63 6.38 -6.17
CA GLN A 306 9.37 5.91 -6.78
C GLN A 306 8.27 5.66 -5.75
N SER A 307 8.56 4.91 -4.71
CA SER A 307 7.62 4.59 -3.62
C SER A 307 7.50 5.75 -2.63
N GLY A 308 6.80 5.57 -1.51
CA GLY A 308 6.83 6.52 -0.39
C GLY A 308 8.16 6.46 0.36
N ALA A 309 8.53 5.25 0.79
CA ALA A 309 9.78 4.94 1.46
C ALA A 309 10.21 3.47 1.20
N MET A 310 11.28 3.01 1.86
CA MET A 310 11.84 1.66 1.80
C MET A 310 12.66 1.37 3.06
N GLU A 311 12.53 0.15 3.60
CA GLU A 311 12.89 -0.18 4.98
C GLU A 311 14.34 -0.61 5.20
N ASN A 312 15.23 -0.34 4.23
CA ASN A 312 16.57 -0.95 4.19
C ASN A 312 17.24 -0.91 5.56
N TRP A 313 17.69 -2.06 6.07
CA TRP A 313 18.01 -2.22 7.50
C TRP A 313 19.14 -1.27 7.94
N GLY A 314 18.82 -0.31 8.80
CA GLY A 314 19.75 0.72 9.26
C GLY A 314 19.92 1.93 8.32
N LEU A 315 19.35 1.92 7.11
CA LEU A 315 19.38 3.03 6.15
C LEU A 315 18.04 3.13 5.38
N THR A 316 16.96 3.42 6.10
CA THR A 316 15.63 3.66 5.51
C THR A 316 15.67 4.87 4.57
N THR A 317 15.04 4.77 3.40
CA THR A 317 15.04 5.83 2.37
C THR A 317 13.63 6.31 2.08
N TYR A 318 13.46 7.62 1.88
CA TYR A 318 12.15 8.27 1.76
C TYR A 318 12.12 9.23 0.57
N ARG A 319 10.94 9.43 -0.03
CA ARG A 319 10.66 10.67 -0.76
C ARG A 319 10.81 11.86 0.19
N GLU A 320 11.24 13.01 -0.32
CA GLU A 320 11.35 14.23 0.50
C GLU A 320 10.01 14.64 1.14
N SER A 321 8.87 14.42 0.47
CA SER A 321 7.53 14.71 1.01
C SER A 321 7.14 13.84 2.20
N GLU A 322 7.76 12.67 2.33
CA GLU A 322 7.44 11.64 3.33
C GLU A 322 8.39 11.71 4.55
N LEU A 323 9.34 12.65 4.57
CA LEU A 323 10.30 12.78 5.68
C LEU A 323 10.50 14.23 6.12
N LEU A 324 10.48 15.20 5.21
CA LEU A 324 10.84 16.58 5.52
C LEU A 324 9.60 17.40 5.90
N PHE A 325 9.65 18.04 7.07
CA PHE A 325 8.54 18.81 7.62
C PHE A 325 8.98 20.23 7.97
N ASP A 326 8.20 21.22 7.52
CA ASP A 326 8.36 22.62 7.90
C ASP A 326 7.13 23.08 8.71
N PRO A 327 7.27 23.55 9.96
CA PRO A 327 6.13 23.96 10.79
C PRO A 327 5.29 25.11 10.22
N HIS A 328 5.85 25.94 9.34
CA HIS A 328 5.19 27.09 8.73
C HIS A 328 4.62 26.79 7.35
N LYS A 329 5.08 25.73 6.68
CA LYS A 329 4.66 25.37 5.32
C LYS A 329 3.99 24.00 5.23
N SER A 330 4.18 23.08 6.14
CA SER A 330 3.54 21.76 6.10
C SER A 330 2.20 21.77 6.86
N SER A 331 1.20 21.09 6.30
CA SER A 331 -0.15 20.97 6.84
C SER A 331 -0.24 19.91 7.95
N ALA A 332 -1.40 19.84 8.61
CA ALA A 332 -1.68 18.76 9.56
C ALA A 332 -1.64 17.37 8.89
N SER A 333 -2.13 17.26 7.65
CA SER A 333 -2.09 16.02 6.87
C SER A 333 -0.66 15.61 6.50
N ASP A 334 0.22 16.57 6.18
CA ASP A 334 1.64 16.28 5.93
C ASP A 334 2.31 15.74 7.21
N LYS A 335 2.03 16.36 8.37
CA LYS A 335 2.54 15.89 9.66
C LYS A 335 2.10 14.46 9.97
N LEU A 336 0.81 14.16 9.73
CA LEU A 336 0.25 12.82 9.91
C LEU A 336 0.94 11.83 8.97
N GLY A 337 1.00 12.11 7.67
CA GLY A 337 1.62 11.24 6.66
C GLY A 337 3.08 10.91 6.98
N ILE A 338 3.89 11.93 7.31
CA ILE A 338 5.30 11.75 7.71
C ILE A 338 5.42 10.89 8.98
N THR A 339 4.53 11.05 9.95
CA THR A 339 4.58 10.22 11.17
C THR A 339 4.23 8.78 10.87
N MET A 340 3.19 8.54 10.05
CA MET A 340 2.74 7.20 9.67
C MET A 340 3.80 6.46 8.86
N ILE A 341 4.41 7.10 7.86
CA ILE A 341 5.43 6.44 7.03
C ILE A 341 6.72 6.16 7.83
N ILE A 342 7.13 7.05 8.75
CA ILE A 342 8.25 6.73 9.67
C ILE A 342 7.89 5.53 10.55
N ALA A 343 6.67 5.48 11.07
CA ALA A 343 6.20 4.35 11.87
C ALA A 343 6.18 3.03 11.07
N HIS A 344 5.79 3.07 9.80
CA HIS A 344 5.79 1.95 8.86
C HIS A 344 7.21 1.39 8.67
N GLU A 345 8.15 2.25 8.26
CA GLU A 345 9.54 1.86 8.02
C GLU A 345 10.24 1.33 9.27
N LEU A 346 9.92 1.89 10.44
CA LEU A 346 10.47 1.40 11.71
C LEU A 346 9.82 0.09 12.17
N ALA A 347 8.55 -0.17 11.87
CA ALA A 347 7.92 -1.47 12.12
C ALA A 347 8.59 -2.58 11.31
N HIS A 348 8.96 -2.28 10.06
CA HIS A 348 9.64 -3.23 9.18
C HIS A 348 11.00 -3.72 9.71
N GLN A 349 11.63 -2.98 10.62
CA GLN A 349 12.88 -3.43 11.26
C GLN A 349 12.65 -4.75 12.03
N TRP A 350 11.42 -5.04 12.45
CA TRP A 350 10.98 -6.33 12.99
C TRP A 350 10.21 -7.17 11.94
N PHE A 351 9.18 -6.59 11.31
CA PHE A 351 8.31 -7.24 10.32
C PHE A 351 8.78 -6.98 8.88
N GLY A 352 9.81 -7.70 8.47
CA GLY A 352 10.41 -7.62 7.15
C GLY A 352 11.91 -7.83 7.20
N ASN A 353 12.59 -7.17 8.14
CA ASN A 353 14.03 -7.26 8.28
C ASN A 353 14.45 -8.42 9.19
N LEU A 354 14.07 -8.34 10.47
CA LEU A 354 14.35 -9.38 11.46
C LEU A 354 13.68 -10.70 11.08
N VAL A 355 12.38 -10.67 10.81
CA VAL A 355 11.60 -11.79 10.29
C VAL A 355 11.05 -11.41 8.92
N THR A 356 11.39 -12.18 7.89
CA THR A 356 11.03 -11.88 6.49
C THR A 356 10.12 -12.99 5.97
N MET A 357 9.15 -12.72 5.12
CA MET A 357 8.48 -13.77 4.37
C MET A 357 9.48 -14.68 3.62
N GLN A 358 9.17 -15.97 3.50
CA GLN A 358 10.01 -16.94 2.79
C GLN A 358 10.02 -16.68 1.28
N TRP A 359 8.90 -16.23 0.74
CA TRP A 359 8.75 -15.83 -0.64
C TRP A 359 7.62 -14.80 -0.77
N TRP A 360 7.62 -14.06 -1.87
CA TRP A 360 6.71 -12.93 -2.12
C TRP A 360 5.22 -13.28 -2.14
N ASN A 361 4.84 -14.55 -2.20
CA ASN A 361 3.44 -14.96 -2.04
C ASN A 361 2.86 -14.56 -0.67
N ASP A 362 3.72 -14.45 0.35
CA ASP A 362 3.36 -14.06 1.71
C ASP A 362 3.87 -12.65 2.04
N LEU A 363 4.02 -11.75 1.05
CA LEU A 363 4.48 -10.37 1.25
C LEU A 363 3.69 -9.62 2.33
N TRP A 364 2.40 -9.92 2.47
CA TRP A 364 1.54 -9.33 3.51
C TRP A 364 2.05 -9.56 4.96
N LEU A 365 2.90 -10.57 5.21
CA LEU A 365 3.54 -10.77 6.52
C LEU A 365 4.50 -9.63 6.88
N ASN A 366 5.01 -8.92 5.87
CA ASN A 366 5.74 -7.67 6.02
C ASN A 366 4.75 -6.50 5.99
N GLU A 367 4.13 -6.27 4.82
CA GLU A 367 3.38 -5.03 4.52
C GLU A 367 2.11 -4.87 5.35
N GLY A 368 1.34 -5.95 5.52
CA GLY A 368 0.13 -5.93 6.34
C GLY A 368 0.44 -5.67 7.81
N PHE A 369 1.56 -6.20 8.32
CA PHE A 369 2.02 -5.93 9.68
C PHE A 369 2.57 -4.53 9.85
N ALA A 370 3.40 -4.05 8.93
CA ALA A 370 3.93 -2.69 9.00
C ALA A 370 2.79 -1.66 8.93
N LYS A 371 1.85 -1.83 7.99
CA LYS A 371 0.62 -1.03 7.88
C LYS A 371 -0.19 -1.05 9.17
N PHE A 372 -0.42 -2.22 9.76
CA PHE A 372 -1.14 -2.35 11.02
C PHE A 372 -0.40 -1.67 12.20
N MET A 373 0.93 -1.81 12.27
CA MET A 373 1.73 -1.24 13.34
C MET A 373 1.85 0.29 13.27
N GLU A 374 1.62 0.92 12.11
CA GLU A 374 1.45 2.39 12.03
C GLU A 374 0.39 2.86 13.04
N PHE A 375 -0.80 2.26 12.99
CA PHE A 375 -1.92 2.67 13.83
C PHE A 375 -1.69 2.33 15.30
N VAL A 376 -1.12 1.16 15.59
CA VAL A 376 -0.80 0.77 16.98
C VAL A 376 0.24 1.70 17.60
N SER A 377 1.32 1.97 16.88
CA SER A 377 2.44 2.78 17.41
C SER A 377 2.07 4.25 17.51
N VAL A 378 1.55 4.85 16.43
CA VAL A 378 1.29 6.29 16.37
C VAL A 378 0.16 6.69 17.33
N ASN A 379 -0.83 5.82 17.54
CA ASN A 379 -1.86 6.08 18.56
C ASN A 379 -1.29 6.18 19.98
N ILE A 380 -0.18 5.49 20.26
CA ILE A 380 0.49 5.51 21.57
C ILE A 380 1.53 6.63 21.65
N THR A 381 2.36 6.81 20.62
CA THR A 381 3.46 7.79 20.64
C THR A 381 2.99 9.22 20.33
N ASN A 382 1.90 9.36 19.59
CA ASN A 382 1.36 10.61 19.09
C ASN A 382 -0.19 10.63 19.14
N PRO A 383 -0.81 10.44 20.32
CA PRO A 383 -2.27 10.38 20.45
C PRO A 383 -2.98 11.66 19.98
N GLU A 384 -2.27 12.79 19.91
CA GLU A 384 -2.79 14.04 19.35
C GLU A 384 -3.13 13.97 17.85
N LEU A 385 -2.61 12.97 17.13
CA LEU A 385 -2.89 12.75 15.71
C LEU A 385 -4.18 11.96 15.45
N GLN A 386 -4.76 11.32 16.49
CA GLN A 386 -6.04 10.60 16.41
C GLN A 386 -6.13 9.57 15.27
N VAL A 387 -5.06 8.78 15.08
CA VAL A 387 -4.92 7.90 13.91
C VAL A 387 -5.98 6.80 13.79
N GLU A 388 -6.57 6.38 14.91
CA GLU A 388 -7.63 5.36 14.93
C GLU A 388 -8.86 5.76 14.10
N ASP A 389 -9.16 7.07 14.00
CA ASP A 389 -10.28 7.55 13.20
C ASP A 389 -10.09 7.17 11.72
N TYR A 390 -8.85 7.15 11.22
CA TYR A 390 -8.52 6.98 9.81
C TYR A 390 -8.27 5.53 9.39
N PHE A 391 -8.20 4.58 10.34
CA PHE A 391 -7.94 3.18 10.02
C PHE A 391 -9.02 2.57 9.12
N LEU A 392 -10.26 3.00 9.36
CA LEU A 392 -11.45 2.55 8.64
C LEU A 392 -11.35 2.80 7.13
N GLU A 393 -10.77 3.93 6.72
CA GLU A 393 -10.61 4.30 5.31
C GLU A 393 -9.80 3.24 4.56
N LYS A 394 -8.75 2.69 5.19
CA LYS A 394 -7.94 1.61 4.61
C LYS A 394 -8.74 0.34 4.36
N CYS A 395 -9.62 -0.02 5.27
CA CYS A 395 -10.48 -1.19 5.07
C CYS A 395 -11.48 -0.97 3.93
N PHE A 396 -12.00 0.25 3.75
CA PHE A 396 -12.88 0.56 2.62
C PHE A 396 -12.12 0.57 1.29
N GLU A 397 -10.93 1.18 1.23
CA GLU A 397 -10.05 1.17 0.05
C GLU A 397 -9.77 -0.28 -0.39
N ALA A 398 -9.36 -1.15 0.53
CA ALA A 398 -9.17 -2.57 0.24
C ALA A 398 -10.45 -3.25 -0.27
N MET A 399 -11.62 -2.93 0.31
CA MET A 399 -12.90 -3.51 -0.13
C MET A 399 -13.30 -3.08 -1.55
N GLU A 400 -12.85 -1.91 -2.04
CA GLU A 400 -13.12 -1.49 -3.42
C GLU A 400 -12.50 -2.46 -4.42
N VAL A 401 -11.25 -2.86 -4.22
CA VAL A 401 -10.54 -3.83 -5.06
C VAL A 401 -11.00 -5.25 -4.76
N ASP A 402 -11.19 -5.61 -3.49
CA ASP A 402 -11.48 -6.98 -3.09
C ASP A 402 -12.92 -7.42 -3.39
N SER A 403 -13.79 -6.48 -3.74
CA SER A 403 -15.15 -6.75 -4.24
C SER A 403 -15.24 -7.03 -5.75
N LEU A 404 -14.10 -7.00 -6.45
CA LEU A 404 -13.96 -7.35 -7.86
C LEU A 404 -13.63 -8.84 -8.04
N SER A 405 -13.96 -9.41 -9.21
CA SER A 405 -13.56 -10.79 -9.54
C SER A 405 -12.07 -10.91 -9.86
N SER A 406 -11.45 -9.79 -10.23
CA SER A 406 -10.01 -9.65 -10.51
C SER A 406 -9.12 -9.45 -9.26
N SER A 407 -9.69 -9.50 -8.05
CA SER A 407 -8.94 -9.55 -6.78
C SER A 407 -8.10 -10.84 -6.66
N HIS A 408 -7.41 -11.02 -5.53
CA HIS A 408 -6.74 -12.25 -5.15
C HIS A 408 -6.80 -12.51 -3.64
N PRO A 409 -6.53 -13.75 -3.22
CA PRO A 409 -6.24 -14.03 -1.81
C PRO A 409 -5.03 -13.22 -1.33
N VAL A 410 -5.03 -12.85 -0.04
CA VAL A 410 -3.92 -12.13 0.60
C VAL A 410 -2.59 -12.87 0.44
N SER A 411 -2.62 -14.21 0.50
CA SER A 411 -1.50 -15.05 0.11
C SER A 411 -1.81 -15.79 -1.18
N THR A 412 -1.07 -15.46 -2.24
CA THR A 412 -1.27 -16.04 -3.57
C THR A 412 0.06 -16.33 -4.26
N PRO A 413 0.20 -17.43 -5.02
CA PRO A 413 1.43 -17.74 -5.73
C PRO A 413 1.83 -16.67 -6.75
N VAL A 414 3.10 -16.30 -6.75
CA VAL A 414 3.74 -15.43 -7.74
C VAL A 414 5.12 -15.98 -8.10
N GLU A 415 5.58 -15.74 -9.32
CA GLU A 415 6.89 -16.25 -9.78
C GLU A 415 7.77 -15.15 -10.38
N ASN A 416 7.25 -14.41 -11.37
CA ASN A 416 8.07 -13.44 -12.10
C ASN A 416 8.08 -12.04 -11.46
N PRO A 417 9.09 -11.18 -11.77
CA PRO A 417 9.20 -9.86 -11.16
C PRO A 417 7.96 -8.96 -11.29
N ALA A 418 7.23 -9.03 -12.41
CA ALA A 418 6.01 -8.23 -12.57
C ALA A 418 4.89 -8.73 -11.63
N GLN A 419 4.68 -10.04 -11.56
CA GLN A 419 3.73 -10.64 -10.61
C GLN A 419 4.12 -10.35 -9.15
N ILE A 420 5.41 -10.36 -8.83
CA ILE A 420 5.90 -10.00 -7.50
C ILE A 420 5.61 -8.52 -7.21
N GLN A 421 5.83 -7.61 -8.17
CA GLN A 421 5.48 -6.20 -8.00
C GLN A 421 3.97 -5.99 -7.81
N GLU A 422 3.12 -6.79 -8.46
CA GLU A 422 1.67 -6.74 -8.28
C GLU A 422 1.19 -7.15 -6.89
N MET A 423 2.03 -7.79 -6.07
CA MET A 423 1.70 -8.06 -4.66
C MET A 423 1.80 -6.81 -3.78
N PHE A 424 2.44 -5.73 -4.24
CA PHE A 424 2.53 -4.47 -3.51
C PHE A 424 1.26 -3.63 -3.74
N ASP A 425 0.13 -4.12 -3.26
CA ASP A 425 -1.19 -3.56 -3.50
C ASP A 425 -2.07 -3.48 -2.24
N ASP A 426 -3.24 -2.87 -2.36
CA ASP A 426 -4.16 -2.64 -1.23
C ASP A 426 -4.62 -3.96 -0.56
N VAL A 427 -4.49 -5.12 -1.23
CA VAL A 427 -4.77 -6.43 -0.64
C VAL A 427 -3.67 -6.82 0.36
N SER A 428 -2.39 -6.73 -0.01
CA SER A 428 -1.28 -7.06 0.90
C SER A 428 -1.14 -6.06 2.05
N TYR A 429 -1.32 -4.76 1.76
CA TYR A 429 -1.18 -3.69 2.75
C TYR A 429 -2.44 -3.55 3.61
N ASP A 430 -3.54 -3.12 3.00
CA ASP A 430 -4.71 -2.63 3.73
C ASP A 430 -5.61 -3.78 4.18
N LYS A 431 -5.96 -4.74 3.31
CA LYS A 431 -6.70 -5.95 3.76
C LYS A 431 -5.88 -6.73 4.78
N GLY A 432 -4.57 -6.87 4.57
CA GLY A 432 -3.63 -7.45 5.55
C GLY A 432 -3.74 -6.79 6.93
N ALA A 433 -3.68 -5.46 6.99
CA ALA A 433 -3.83 -4.73 8.24
C ALA A 433 -5.23 -4.86 8.86
N CYS A 434 -6.29 -4.80 8.06
CA CYS A 434 -7.67 -4.92 8.52
C CYS A 434 -7.98 -6.28 9.13
N ILE A 435 -7.49 -7.38 8.54
CA ILE A 435 -7.69 -8.71 9.12
C ILE A 435 -6.83 -8.94 10.37
N LEU A 436 -5.67 -8.28 10.50
CA LEU A 436 -4.88 -8.27 11.73
C LEU A 436 -5.59 -7.49 12.85
N ASN A 437 -6.18 -6.33 12.54
CA ASN A 437 -6.99 -5.59 13.50
C ASN A 437 -8.22 -6.39 13.97
N MET A 438 -8.94 -7.01 13.04
CA MET A 438 -10.05 -7.90 13.35
C MET A 438 -9.60 -9.07 14.25
N LEU A 439 -8.43 -9.65 13.97
CA LEU A 439 -7.87 -10.73 14.79
C LEU A 439 -7.44 -10.24 16.17
N ARG A 440 -6.85 -9.04 16.29
CA ARG A 440 -6.52 -8.41 17.58
C ARG A 440 -7.78 -8.19 18.42
N GLU A 441 -8.86 -7.70 17.81
CA GLU A 441 -10.15 -7.55 18.48
C GLU A 441 -10.78 -8.89 18.85
N PHE A 442 -10.45 -9.96 18.12
CA PHE A 442 -10.86 -11.34 18.41
C PHE A 442 -10.07 -12.02 19.54
N LEU A 443 -8.76 -11.80 19.62
CA LEU A 443 -7.91 -12.40 20.65
C LEU A 443 -7.81 -11.57 21.92
N THR A 444 -8.14 -10.27 21.85
CA THR A 444 -7.73 -9.19 22.76
C THR A 444 -6.33 -8.63 22.46
N PRO A 445 -6.08 -7.33 22.72
CA PRO A 445 -4.79 -6.70 22.50
C PRO A 445 -3.60 -7.40 23.17
N ASP A 446 -3.75 -7.87 24.40
CA ASP A 446 -2.67 -8.49 25.18
C ASP A 446 -2.28 -9.87 24.63
N ALA A 447 -3.27 -10.71 24.32
CA ALA A 447 -3.01 -12.03 23.75
C ALA A 447 -2.40 -11.93 22.34
N PHE A 448 -2.90 -11.00 21.52
CA PHE A 448 -2.31 -10.71 20.21
C PHE A 448 -0.85 -10.25 20.35
N LYS A 449 -0.58 -9.29 21.25
CA LYS A 449 0.78 -8.80 21.53
C LYS A 449 1.73 -9.93 21.95
N LEU A 450 1.29 -10.81 22.86
CA LEU A 450 2.13 -11.93 23.30
C LEU A 450 2.45 -12.90 22.15
N GLY A 451 1.46 -13.20 21.30
CA GLY A 451 1.65 -14.05 20.13
C GLY A 451 2.62 -13.47 19.10
N ILE A 452 2.54 -12.16 18.80
CA ILE A 452 3.48 -11.51 17.86
C ILE A 452 4.91 -11.45 18.43
N VAL A 453 5.07 -11.21 19.74
CA VAL A 453 6.40 -11.22 20.38
C VAL A 453 7.03 -12.60 20.30
N ARG A 454 6.25 -13.65 20.54
CA ARG A 454 6.71 -15.05 20.39
C ARG A 454 7.10 -15.35 18.94
N TYR A 455 6.28 -14.93 17.97
CA TYR A 455 6.58 -15.07 16.55
C TYR A 455 7.93 -14.42 16.20
N LEU A 456 8.11 -13.14 16.55
CA LEU A 456 9.34 -12.40 16.26
C LEU A 456 10.57 -13.04 16.92
N LYS A 457 10.49 -13.44 18.20
CA LYS A 457 11.59 -14.11 18.91
C LYS A 457 11.94 -15.46 18.30
N ARG A 458 10.94 -16.27 17.93
CA ARG A 458 11.15 -17.61 17.38
C ARG A 458 11.81 -17.59 16.01
N TYR A 459 11.44 -16.64 15.16
CA TYR A 459 11.87 -16.58 13.77
C TYR A 459 12.88 -15.46 13.47
N SER A 460 13.47 -14.85 14.51
CA SER A 460 14.51 -13.83 14.37
C SER A 460 15.65 -14.29 13.45
N TYR A 461 15.99 -13.45 12.47
CA TYR A 461 17.00 -13.67 11.41
C TYR A 461 16.68 -14.83 10.45
N GLN A 462 15.44 -15.27 10.41
CA GLN A 462 14.95 -16.34 9.54
C GLN A 462 13.82 -15.83 8.65
N ASN A 463 13.20 -16.77 7.94
CA ASN A 463 12.04 -16.53 7.11
C ASN A 463 10.83 -17.33 7.58
N THR A 464 9.63 -16.87 7.22
CA THR A 464 8.36 -17.47 7.65
C THR A 464 7.36 -17.60 6.51
N VAL A 465 6.39 -18.49 6.69
CA VAL A 465 5.18 -18.60 5.86
C VAL A 465 3.95 -18.36 6.73
N ASN A 466 2.77 -18.16 6.11
CA ASN A 466 1.51 -17.90 6.82
C ASN A 466 1.27 -18.78 8.06
N SER A 467 1.48 -20.10 7.93
CA SER A 467 1.22 -21.04 9.02
C SER A 467 2.06 -20.79 10.28
N ASN A 468 3.28 -20.26 10.15
CA ASN A 468 4.14 -19.96 11.29
C ASN A 468 3.58 -18.85 12.20
N LEU A 469 2.92 -17.86 11.59
CA LEU A 469 2.24 -16.79 12.32
C LEU A 469 1.05 -17.36 13.11
N TRP A 470 0.20 -18.15 12.45
CA TRP A 470 -0.97 -18.76 13.08
C TRP A 470 -0.60 -19.71 14.22
N GLU A 471 0.46 -20.49 14.05
CA GLU A 471 1.01 -21.34 15.13
C GLU A 471 1.46 -20.53 16.35
N SER A 472 1.98 -19.32 16.13
CA SER A 472 2.43 -18.43 17.21
C SER A 472 1.26 -17.75 17.92
N LEU A 473 0.16 -17.46 17.21
CA LEU A 473 -1.05 -16.83 17.73
C LEU A 473 -2.07 -17.83 18.32
N THR A 474 -1.98 -19.12 17.99
CA THR A 474 -2.86 -20.16 18.56
C THR A 474 -2.41 -20.58 19.97
N ASN A 475 -1.10 -20.62 20.22
CA ASN A 475 -0.50 -21.23 21.42
C ASN A 475 -0.17 -20.23 22.55
N VAL A 476 -0.90 -19.13 22.71
CA VAL A 476 -0.50 -17.98 23.55
C VAL A 476 -0.31 -18.33 25.04
N CYS A 477 -0.94 -19.41 25.54
CA CYS A 477 -0.89 -19.81 26.96
C CYS A 477 -0.04 -21.06 27.25
N ASP A 478 0.52 -21.72 26.24
CA ASP A 478 1.36 -22.90 26.47
C ASP A 478 2.79 -22.48 26.79
N SER A 479 3.26 -22.90 27.97
CA SER A 479 4.60 -22.58 28.47
C SER A 479 5.68 -23.29 27.65
N ASP A 480 6.13 -22.68 26.56
CA ASP A 480 7.40 -23.07 25.94
C ASP A 480 8.56 -22.67 26.86
N GLY A 481 9.62 -23.47 26.87
CA GLY A 481 10.79 -23.31 27.76
C GLY A 481 11.56 -21.98 27.65
N LEU A 482 11.14 -21.07 26.76
CA LEU A 482 11.62 -19.70 26.62
C LEU A 482 11.10 -18.75 27.72
N ASP A 483 10.03 -19.13 28.43
CA ASP A 483 9.34 -18.30 29.43
C ASP A 483 9.63 -18.68 30.89
N LYS A 484 10.81 -19.26 31.17
CA LYS A 484 11.26 -19.57 32.54
C LYS A 484 11.59 -18.27 33.32
N GLY A 485 10.56 -17.52 33.70
CA GLY A 485 10.66 -16.36 34.57
C GLY A 485 9.42 -15.47 34.65
N ARG A 486 8.64 -15.34 33.55
CA ARG A 486 7.52 -14.37 33.47
C ARG A 486 6.13 -14.95 33.71
N LEU A 487 5.85 -16.21 33.32
CA LEU A 487 4.53 -16.84 33.49
C LEU A 487 4.10 -17.16 34.94
N LYS A 488 4.88 -16.78 35.95
CA LYS A 488 4.46 -16.93 37.36
C LYS A 488 3.68 -15.73 37.92
N GLY A 489 3.43 -14.69 37.13
CA GLY A 489 2.81 -13.45 37.61
C GLY A 489 1.68 -12.84 36.78
N ASP A 490 1.46 -13.23 35.52
CA ASP A 490 0.46 -12.56 34.68
C ASP A 490 -0.96 -13.12 34.88
N GLU A 491 -1.82 -12.30 35.48
CA GLU A 491 -3.27 -12.56 35.68
C GLU A 491 -4.04 -12.83 34.38
N SER A 492 -3.47 -12.50 33.20
CA SER A 492 -4.11 -12.66 31.89
C SER A 492 -4.40 -14.13 31.54
N CYS A 493 -3.45 -15.04 31.80
CA CYS A 493 -3.67 -16.48 31.60
C CYS A 493 -4.57 -17.11 32.68
N GLN A 494 -4.74 -16.45 33.84
CA GLN A 494 -5.56 -16.94 34.95
C GLN A 494 -7.04 -16.50 34.86
N ARG A 495 -7.37 -15.47 34.07
CA ARG A 495 -8.74 -14.97 33.92
C ARG A 495 -9.57 -15.63 32.82
N SER A 496 -9.04 -16.61 32.08
CA SER A 496 -9.82 -17.38 31.09
C SER A 496 -10.91 -18.29 31.71
N VAL A 497 -11.05 -18.32 33.04
CA VAL A 497 -11.99 -19.24 33.75
C VAL A 497 -13.10 -18.51 34.54
N SER A 498 -13.17 -17.18 34.58
CA SER A 498 -14.30 -16.50 35.24
C SER A 498 -15.45 -16.20 34.27
N HIS A 499 -16.45 -17.07 34.27
CA HIS A 499 -17.68 -16.98 33.50
C HIS A 499 -18.45 -15.65 33.72
N SER A 500 -18.67 -14.90 32.64
CA SER A 500 -19.90 -14.14 32.45
C SER A 500 -20.73 -14.87 31.40
N GLY A 501 -21.96 -15.28 31.76
CA GLY A 501 -22.81 -16.17 30.96
C GLY A 501 -23.42 -15.57 29.69
N ALA A 502 -22.73 -14.63 29.04
CA ALA A 502 -23.23 -13.90 27.86
C ALA A 502 -22.26 -13.87 26.67
N SER A 503 -21.01 -14.35 26.79
CA SER A 503 -20.09 -14.47 25.65
C SER A 503 -20.07 -15.89 25.11
N LYS A 504 -20.51 -16.08 23.86
CA LYS A 504 -20.44 -17.37 23.16
C LYS A 504 -19.05 -17.61 22.52
N TRP A 505 -18.04 -16.82 22.90
CA TRP A 505 -16.67 -16.93 22.37
C TRP A 505 -15.92 -18.13 22.93
N HIS A 506 -16.36 -18.64 24.08
CA HIS A 506 -15.66 -19.67 24.84
C HIS A 506 -16.54 -20.90 25.15
N SER A 507 -17.53 -21.22 24.31
CA SER A 507 -18.25 -22.48 24.47
C SER A 507 -17.36 -23.63 24.03
N GLU A 508 -16.75 -24.37 24.97
CA GLU A 508 -16.15 -25.74 24.90
C GLU A 508 -15.25 -26.15 23.70
N ASP A 509 -15.16 -25.37 22.63
CA ASP A 509 -14.36 -25.59 21.43
C ASP A 509 -12.99 -24.94 21.62
N GLU A 510 -11.94 -25.70 21.33
CA GLU A 510 -10.56 -25.21 21.27
C GLU A 510 -10.45 -24.07 20.25
N LEU A 511 -9.80 -22.97 20.63
CA LEU A 511 -9.67 -21.77 19.79
C LEU A 511 -8.72 -22.04 18.63
N ASP A 512 -9.25 -22.33 17.44
CA ASP A 512 -8.44 -22.56 16.23
C ASP A 512 -8.28 -21.28 15.40
N VAL A 513 -7.28 -20.46 15.78
CA VAL A 513 -6.92 -19.23 15.05
C VAL A 513 -6.50 -19.55 13.62
N LYS A 514 -5.80 -20.67 13.42
CA LYS A 514 -5.34 -21.09 12.10
C LYS A 514 -6.51 -21.35 11.16
N ALA A 515 -7.48 -22.17 11.57
CA ALA A 515 -8.65 -22.45 10.75
C ALA A 515 -9.46 -21.18 10.43
N MET A 516 -9.57 -20.23 11.36
CA MET A 516 -10.21 -18.95 11.08
C MET A 516 -9.42 -18.13 10.06
N MET A 517 -8.13 -17.91 10.29
CA MET A 517 -7.33 -16.99 9.50
C MET A 517 -6.92 -17.53 8.12
N GLU A 518 -6.92 -18.85 7.94
CA GLU A 518 -6.82 -19.46 6.60
C GLU A 518 -8.00 -19.04 5.71
N THR A 519 -9.22 -18.92 6.25
CA THR A 519 -10.38 -18.39 5.50
C THR A 519 -10.26 -16.90 5.15
N TRP A 520 -9.36 -16.16 5.78
CA TRP A 520 -9.15 -14.73 5.48
C TRP A 520 -7.96 -14.49 4.55
N THR A 521 -7.03 -15.44 4.48
CA THR A 521 -5.77 -15.27 3.73
C THR A 521 -5.67 -16.09 2.45
N LEU A 522 -6.38 -17.22 2.36
CA LEU A 522 -6.29 -18.16 1.23
C LEU A 522 -7.47 -18.09 0.24
N GLN A 523 -8.43 -17.18 0.49
CA GLN A 523 -9.54 -16.88 -0.42
C GLN A 523 -9.65 -15.37 -0.64
N GLU A 524 -9.96 -14.98 -1.87
CA GLU A 524 -10.23 -13.60 -2.24
C GLU A 524 -11.62 -13.13 -1.77
N GLY A 525 -11.81 -11.81 -1.70
CA GLY A 525 -13.07 -11.21 -1.28
C GLY A 525 -13.31 -11.24 0.23
N PHE A 526 -14.51 -10.79 0.58
CA PHE A 526 -15.00 -10.70 1.95
C PHE A 526 -16.51 -11.03 2.03
N PRO A 527 -17.04 -11.40 3.21
CA PRO A 527 -18.44 -11.78 3.34
C PRO A 527 -19.38 -10.57 3.45
N LEU A 528 -20.53 -10.69 2.80
CA LEU A 528 -21.75 -9.97 3.11
C LEU A 528 -22.54 -10.75 4.17
N ILE A 529 -22.81 -10.11 5.31
CA ILE A 529 -23.61 -10.65 6.40
C ILE A 529 -25.04 -10.15 6.28
N MET A 530 -26.00 -11.06 6.06
CA MET A 530 -27.43 -10.76 6.04
C MET A 530 -28.04 -11.01 7.42
N VAL A 531 -28.79 -10.02 7.91
CA VAL A 531 -29.39 -9.99 9.25
C VAL A 531 -30.90 -9.86 9.14
N GLU A 532 -31.63 -10.89 9.59
CA GLU A 532 -33.10 -10.89 9.69
C GLU A 532 -33.51 -10.94 11.17
N VAL A 533 -34.23 -9.91 11.65
CA VAL A 533 -34.72 -9.82 13.03
C VAL A 533 -36.22 -10.15 13.10
N LYS A 534 -36.59 -11.10 13.97
CA LYS A 534 -37.98 -11.49 14.25
C LYS A 534 -38.22 -11.59 15.75
N GLY A 535 -38.75 -10.52 16.33
CA GLY A 535 -38.86 -10.37 17.79
C GLY A 535 -37.46 -10.47 18.41
N ARG A 536 -37.23 -11.49 19.23
CA ARG A 536 -35.92 -11.77 19.85
C ARG A 536 -34.96 -12.62 19.01
N GLN A 537 -35.44 -13.20 17.91
CA GLN A 537 -34.64 -14.09 17.07
C GLN A 537 -33.90 -13.27 16.00
N VAL A 538 -32.57 -13.37 15.96
CA VAL A 538 -31.74 -12.75 14.92
C VAL A 538 -31.13 -13.87 14.08
N ARG A 539 -31.56 -13.98 12.83
CA ARG A 539 -31.03 -14.95 11.88
C ARG A 539 -29.91 -14.30 11.09
N LEU A 540 -28.83 -15.03 10.96
CA LEU A 540 -27.60 -14.60 10.31
C LEU A 540 -27.30 -15.51 9.15
N SER A 541 -26.83 -14.95 8.05
CA SER A 541 -26.27 -15.71 6.95
C SER A 541 -25.13 -14.96 6.28
N GLN A 542 -24.19 -15.69 5.69
CA GLN A 542 -23.05 -15.13 4.97
C GLN A 542 -23.01 -15.61 3.52
N GLU A 543 -22.60 -14.71 2.63
CA GLU A 543 -22.25 -14.97 1.23
C GLU A 543 -21.06 -14.10 0.82
N ARG A 544 -20.30 -14.46 -0.23
CA ARG A 544 -19.26 -13.58 -0.75
C ARG A 544 -19.89 -12.29 -1.29
N TYR A 545 -19.41 -11.14 -0.87
CA TYR A 545 -19.73 -9.88 -1.52
C TYR A 545 -18.94 -9.76 -2.83
N LEU A 546 -19.65 -9.52 -3.93
CA LEU A 546 -19.06 -9.40 -5.26
C LEU A 546 -19.91 -8.44 -6.09
N LYS A 547 -19.28 -7.47 -6.75
CA LYS A 547 -19.97 -6.48 -7.62
C LYS A 547 -20.38 -7.03 -8.99
N SER A 548 -19.90 -8.21 -9.34
CA SER A 548 -20.31 -8.94 -10.53
C SER A 548 -21.62 -9.71 -10.29
N ASP A 549 -22.47 -9.79 -11.30
CA ASP A 549 -23.75 -10.51 -11.24
C ASP A 549 -23.59 -12.03 -11.43
N ASP A 550 -22.37 -12.58 -11.51
CA ASP A 550 -22.13 -14.01 -11.73
C ASP A 550 -22.36 -14.84 -10.44
N PRO A 551 -23.48 -15.57 -10.31
CA PRO A 551 -23.81 -16.30 -9.09
C PRO A 551 -22.92 -17.54 -8.89
N SER A 552 -22.20 -17.98 -9.93
CA SER A 552 -21.28 -19.11 -9.82
C SER A 552 -20.07 -18.79 -8.93
N GLN A 553 -19.72 -17.50 -8.81
CA GLN A 553 -18.54 -17.01 -8.09
C GLN A 553 -18.80 -16.70 -6.61
N THR A 554 -20.03 -16.89 -6.10
CA THR A 554 -20.39 -16.55 -4.72
C THR A 554 -20.72 -17.75 -3.83
N SER A 555 -20.94 -18.93 -4.40
CA SER A 555 -21.59 -20.05 -3.70
C SER A 555 -20.66 -20.93 -2.84
N SER A 556 -19.35 -20.95 -3.11
CA SER A 556 -18.35 -21.82 -2.48
C SER A 556 -17.57 -21.18 -1.32
N PHE A 557 -17.80 -19.90 -1.02
CA PHE A 557 -17.03 -19.17 -0.03
C PHE A 557 -17.67 -19.25 1.36
N LEU A 558 -16.83 -19.42 2.37
CA LEU A 558 -17.22 -19.45 3.77
C LEU A 558 -16.08 -18.85 4.59
N TRP A 559 -16.43 -18.00 5.55
CA TRP A 559 -15.48 -17.41 6.49
C TRP A 559 -15.86 -17.78 7.92
N HIS A 560 -14.87 -17.85 8.80
CA HIS A 560 -15.10 -17.77 10.24
C HIS A 560 -15.13 -16.29 10.64
N VAL A 561 -16.34 -15.74 10.79
CA VAL A 561 -16.53 -14.29 10.96
C VAL A 561 -16.76 -13.95 12.44
N PRO A 562 -15.85 -13.19 13.08
CA PRO A 562 -16.00 -12.76 14.47
C PRO A 562 -16.95 -11.56 14.56
N LEU A 563 -18.26 -11.82 14.45
CA LEU A 563 -19.27 -10.76 14.46
C LEU A 563 -19.31 -10.03 15.80
N THR A 564 -19.43 -8.71 15.74
CA THR A 564 -19.74 -7.84 16.87
C THR A 564 -21.07 -7.12 16.65
N TYR A 565 -21.82 -6.81 17.71
CA TYR A 565 -23.05 -6.02 17.62
C TYR A 565 -23.40 -5.26 18.89
N ILE A 566 -24.15 -4.17 18.73
CA ILE A 566 -24.84 -3.39 19.77
C ILE A 566 -26.33 -3.25 19.42
N THR A 567 -27.16 -2.87 20.40
CA THR A 567 -28.60 -2.71 20.21
C THR A 567 -29.12 -1.46 20.91
N SER A 568 -30.35 -1.06 20.59
CA SER A 568 -31.06 0.01 21.32
C SER A 568 -31.19 -0.23 22.83
N GLY A 569 -31.16 -1.49 23.29
CA GLY A 569 -31.24 -1.86 24.71
C GLY A 569 -29.87 -1.98 25.41
N SER A 570 -28.77 -2.07 24.65
CA SER A 570 -27.43 -2.28 25.19
C SER A 570 -26.34 -1.74 24.27
N THR A 571 -25.54 -0.81 24.79
CA THR A 571 -24.31 -0.31 24.15
C THR A 571 -23.10 -1.21 24.40
N THR A 572 -23.25 -2.32 25.14
CA THR A 572 -22.17 -3.28 25.35
C THR A 572 -21.90 -4.02 24.04
N VAL A 573 -20.63 -4.11 23.63
CA VAL A 573 -20.24 -4.86 22.43
C VAL A 573 -20.44 -6.35 22.69
N HIS A 574 -21.51 -6.89 22.10
CA HIS A 574 -21.78 -8.32 22.08
C HIS A 574 -21.03 -8.96 20.92
N ARG A 575 -20.67 -10.25 21.08
CA ARG A 575 -19.78 -10.91 20.15
C ARG A 575 -20.26 -12.34 19.82
N PHE A 576 -20.13 -12.75 18.56
CA PHE A 576 -20.65 -14.01 18.03
C PHE A 576 -19.77 -14.53 16.86
N LEU A 577 -19.26 -15.76 16.94
CA LEU A 577 -18.43 -16.32 15.86
C LEU A 577 -19.29 -17.13 14.88
N LEU A 578 -19.51 -16.59 13.68
CA LEU A 578 -20.26 -17.26 12.61
C LEU A 578 -19.32 -18.17 11.80
N LYS A 579 -19.38 -19.48 12.07
CA LYS A 579 -18.58 -20.51 11.36
C LYS A 579 -19.31 -21.16 10.19
N THR A 580 -20.64 -21.06 10.16
CA THR A 580 -21.50 -21.73 9.17
C THR A 580 -22.12 -20.71 8.21
N LYS A 581 -22.68 -21.21 7.11
CA LYS A 581 -23.38 -20.36 6.11
C LYS A 581 -24.56 -19.61 6.72
N THR A 582 -25.26 -20.24 7.66
CA THR A 582 -26.35 -19.63 8.42
C THR A 582 -26.25 -20.02 9.90
N ASP A 583 -26.70 -19.12 10.78
CA ASP A 583 -26.86 -19.39 12.21
C ASP A 583 -27.92 -18.47 12.81
N VAL A 584 -28.25 -18.65 14.08
CA VAL A 584 -29.24 -17.87 14.82
C VAL A 584 -28.70 -17.50 16.19
N LEU A 585 -28.86 -16.23 16.55
CA LEU A 585 -28.70 -15.75 17.93
C LEU A 585 -30.03 -15.25 18.51
N TYR A 586 -30.14 -15.30 19.83
CA TYR A 586 -31.34 -14.87 20.56
C TYR A 586 -30.99 -13.70 21.48
N LEU A 587 -31.66 -12.57 21.27
CA LEU A 587 -31.51 -11.38 22.11
C LEU A 587 -32.19 -11.60 23.47
N PRO A 588 -31.72 -10.94 24.55
CA PRO A 588 -32.36 -11.02 25.86
C PRO A 588 -33.77 -10.39 25.88
N GLU A 589 -34.00 -9.40 25.02
CA GLU A 589 -35.27 -8.68 24.85
C GLU A 589 -35.45 -8.25 23.38
N GLU A 590 -36.65 -7.79 23.03
CA GLU A 590 -36.89 -7.16 21.72
C GLU A 590 -36.28 -5.76 21.72
N VAL A 591 -35.74 -5.33 20.57
CA VAL A 591 -34.99 -4.09 20.44
C VAL A 591 -35.49 -3.31 19.22
N ASP A 592 -35.43 -1.98 19.30
CA ASP A 592 -35.85 -1.09 18.20
C ASP A 592 -34.91 -1.17 17.00
N TRP A 593 -33.61 -1.35 17.26
CA TRP A 593 -32.58 -1.52 16.24
C TRP A 593 -31.43 -2.39 16.77
N ILE A 594 -30.69 -2.99 15.82
CA ILE A 594 -29.45 -3.73 16.03
C ILE A 594 -28.42 -3.25 15.00
N LYS A 595 -27.19 -3.00 15.44
CA LYS A 595 -26.06 -2.62 14.59
C LYS A 595 -24.94 -3.64 14.75
N PHE A 596 -24.62 -4.34 13.66
CA PHE A 596 -23.47 -5.25 13.58
C PHE A 596 -22.21 -4.53 13.07
N ASN A 597 -21.07 -5.17 13.29
CA ASN A 597 -19.73 -4.65 12.96
C ASN A 597 -19.45 -3.33 13.66
N VAL A 598 -19.38 -3.37 14.99
CA VAL A 598 -19.16 -2.19 15.83
C VAL A 598 -17.82 -1.57 15.47
N ASP A 599 -17.85 -0.27 15.20
CA ASP A 599 -16.72 0.55 14.75
C ASP A 599 -16.04 0.07 13.46
N MET A 600 -16.71 -0.80 12.68
CA MET A 600 -16.13 -1.48 11.51
C MET A 600 -14.79 -2.17 11.83
N SER A 601 -14.72 -2.82 13.00
CA SER A 601 -13.55 -3.59 13.42
C SER A 601 -13.36 -4.91 12.65
N GLY A 602 -14.41 -5.42 12.00
CA GLY A 602 -14.37 -6.63 11.17
C GLY A 602 -14.34 -6.33 9.67
N TYR A 603 -13.63 -7.18 8.91
CA TYR A 603 -13.52 -7.06 7.45
C TYR A 603 -14.72 -7.71 6.72
N TYR A 604 -15.91 -7.18 6.97
CA TYR A 604 -17.17 -7.65 6.36
C TYR A 604 -18.22 -6.54 6.32
N ILE A 605 -19.18 -6.64 5.40
CA ILE A 605 -20.28 -5.67 5.28
C ILE A 605 -21.60 -6.28 5.74
N VAL A 606 -22.57 -5.45 6.13
CA VAL A 606 -23.83 -5.92 6.72
C VAL A 606 -25.05 -5.41 5.94
N HIS A 607 -25.97 -6.33 5.64
CA HIS A 607 -27.30 -6.03 5.12
C HIS A 607 -28.38 -6.39 6.14
N TYR A 608 -29.29 -5.45 6.42
CA TYR A 608 -30.43 -5.64 7.30
C TYR A 608 -31.71 -5.85 6.47
N GLU A 609 -32.35 -7.00 6.63
CA GLU A 609 -33.63 -7.30 5.96
C GLU A 609 -34.82 -6.63 6.67
N GLY A 610 -35.98 -6.62 6.02
CA GLY A 610 -37.22 -6.07 6.59
C GLY A 610 -37.12 -4.56 6.82
N SER A 611 -37.45 -4.11 8.04
CA SER A 611 -37.39 -2.70 8.44
C SER A 611 -36.01 -2.23 8.89
N GLY A 612 -35.00 -3.11 8.98
CA GLY A 612 -33.76 -2.79 9.69
C GLY A 612 -33.01 -1.55 9.15
N TRP A 613 -32.98 -1.35 7.83
CA TRP A 613 -32.45 -0.12 7.24
C TRP A 613 -33.31 1.10 7.56
N ASP A 614 -34.63 0.98 7.56
CA ASP A 614 -35.54 2.09 7.91
C ASP A 614 -35.39 2.49 9.38
N ASP A 615 -35.19 1.52 10.27
CA ASP A 615 -34.97 1.71 11.70
C ASP A 615 -33.64 2.46 11.94
N LEU A 616 -32.56 2.05 11.28
CA LEU A 616 -31.25 2.72 11.34
C LEU A 616 -31.26 4.12 10.70
N ILE A 617 -31.93 4.31 9.55
CA ILE A 617 -32.08 5.63 8.93
C ILE A 617 -32.89 6.57 9.85
N THR A 618 -33.93 6.05 10.49
CA THR A 618 -34.74 6.80 11.45
C THR A 618 -33.90 7.21 12.66
N LEU A 619 -33.07 6.30 13.18
CA LEU A 619 -32.12 6.58 14.26
C LEU A 619 -31.16 7.71 13.86
N LEU A 620 -30.49 7.61 12.71
CA LEU A 620 -29.54 8.64 12.24
C LEU A 620 -30.21 10.01 12.07
N LYS A 621 -31.43 10.06 11.52
CA LYS A 621 -32.17 11.33 11.35
C LYS A 621 -32.61 11.94 12.68
N ARG A 622 -32.96 11.10 13.67
CA ARG A 622 -33.45 11.52 14.99
C ARG A 622 -32.30 11.90 15.93
N ASN A 623 -31.32 11.01 16.09
CA ASN A 623 -30.22 11.11 17.04
C ASN A 623 -29.00 10.27 16.58
N HIS A 624 -28.26 10.77 15.59
CA HIS A 624 -27.11 10.04 15.03
C HIS A 624 -26.02 9.71 16.05
N THR A 625 -25.89 10.48 17.14
CA THR A 625 -24.85 10.28 18.17
C THR A 625 -25.06 9.06 19.07
N GLU A 626 -26.16 8.32 18.92
CA GLU A 626 -26.30 6.99 19.56
C GLU A 626 -25.35 5.94 18.96
N LEU A 627 -24.88 6.17 17.74
CA LEU A 627 -23.85 5.37 17.09
C LEU A 627 -22.53 6.15 17.07
N SER A 628 -21.40 5.45 17.15
CA SER A 628 -20.08 6.07 17.04
C SER A 628 -19.85 6.70 15.67
N SER A 629 -18.84 7.57 15.55
CA SER A 629 -18.43 8.15 14.26
C SER A 629 -18.17 7.07 13.19
N ASN A 630 -17.47 6.01 13.58
CA ASN A 630 -17.08 4.91 12.70
C ASN A 630 -18.28 4.01 12.35
N ASP A 631 -19.20 3.75 13.27
CA ASP A 631 -20.45 3.04 12.96
C ASP A 631 -21.30 3.80 11.93
N ARG A 632 -21.34 5.14 12.02
CA ARG A 632 -22.05 5.98 11.07
C ARG A 632 -21.40 5.98 9.68
N ALA A 633 -20.07 6.05 9.63
CA ALA A 633 -19.32 5.90 8.39
C ALA A 633 -19.54 4.50 7.77
N SER A 634 -19.51 3.44 8.57
CA SER A 634 -19.76 2.07 8.11
C SER A 634 -21.15 1.88 7.53
N LEU A 635 -22.18 2.51 8.12
CA LEU A 635 -23.54 2.46 7.58
C LEU A 635 -23.67 3.18 6.24
N ILE A 636 -23.00 4.33 6.07
CA ILE A 636 -22.95 5.03 4.78
C ILE A 636 -22.31 4.12 3.73
N ASN A 637 -21.11 3.62 4.00
CA ASN A 637 -20.40 2.75 3.05
C ASN A 637 -21.23 1.52 2.68
N ASN A 638 -21.69 0.76 3.68
CA ASN A 638 -22.47 -0.47 3.44
C ASN A 638 -23.73 -0.19 2.62
N ALA A 639 -24.43 0.93 2.86
CA ALA A 639 -25.63 1.27 2.10
C ALA A 639 -25.33 1.41 0.60
N PHE A 640 -24.27 2.12 0.22
CA PHE A 640 -23.91 2.33 -1.19
C PHE A 640 -23.30 1.07 -1.84
N GLN A 641 -22.51 0.30 -1.11
CA GLN A 641 -22.05 -1.02 -1.56
C GLN A 641 -23.24 -1.94 -1.88
N LEU A 642 -24.27 -1.97 -1.02
CA LEU A 642 -25.48 -2.77 -1.24
C LEU A 642 -26.33 -2.29 -2.43
N VAL A 643 -26.21 -1.02 -2.83
CA VAL A 643 -26.84 -0.51 -4.07
C VAL A 643 -26.18 -1.14 -5.30
N SER A 644 -24.85 -1.24 -5.31
CA SER A 644 -24.11 -1.83 -6.43
C SER A 644 -24.54 -3.28 -6.71
N VAL A 645 -24.80 -4.06 -5.65
CA VAL A 645 -25.27 -5.46 -5.77
C VAL A 645 -26.81 -5.60 -5.74
N GLY A 646 -27.55 -4.50 -5.73
CA GLY A 646 -29.02 -4.51 -5.78
C GLY A 646 -29.75 -5.03 -4.54
N LYS A 647 -29.07 -5.11 -3.40
CA LYS A 647 -29.67 -5.51 -2.10
C LYS A 647 -30.34 -4.32 -1.40
N LEU A 648 -29.94 -3.10 -1.71
CA LEU A 648 -30.59 -1.87 -1.25
C LEU A 648 -30.91 -0.97 -2.45
N PRO A 649 -32.11 -0.37 -2.54
CA PRO A 649 -32.40 0.56 -3.63
C PRO A 649 -31.70 1.90 -3.41
N LEU A 650 -31.29 2.57 -4.50
CA LEU A 650 -30.51 3.81 -4.43
C LEU A 650 -31.21 4.93 -3.65
N ASP A 651 -32.54 5.04 -3.75
CA ASP A 651 -33.31 6.05 -3.02
C ASP A 651 -33.19 5.89 -1.50
N LYS A 652 -33.17 4.66 -0.97
CA LYS A 652 -32.92 4.41 0.46
C LYS A 652 -31.53 4.84 0.89
N ALA A 653 -30.49 4.58 0.08
CA ALA A 653 -29.14 5.02 0.36
C ALA A 653 -29.02 6.56 0.34
N LEU A 654 -29.65 7.24 -0.62
CA LEU A 654 -29.71 8.71 -0.67
C LEU A 654 -30.57 9.30 0.46
N ASP A 655 -31.62 8.60 0.89
CA ASP A 655 -32.43 9.01 2.05
C ASP A 655 -31.65 8.90 3.35
N LEU A 656 -30.72 7.94 3.46
CA LEU A 656 -29.77 7.86 4.56
C LEU A 656 -28.89 9.12 4.59
N THR A 657 -28.29 9.52 3.47
CA THR A 657 -27.34 10.66 3.45
C THR A 657 -27.94 11.99 3.90
N LEU A 658 -29.27 12.15 3.91
CA LEU A 658 -29.94 13.36 4.42
C LEU A 658 -29.57 13.71 5.87
N TYR A 659 -29.22 12.73 6.72
CA TYR A 659 -28.80 13.01 8.10
C TYR A 659 -27.48 13.79 8.16
N LEU A 660 -26.63 13.70 7.12
CA LEU A 660 -25.31 14.37 7.06
C LEU A 660 -25.40 15.89 7.16
N SER A 661 -26.58 16.48 6.89
CA SER A 661 -26.84 17.90 7.16
C SER A 661 -26.67 18.31 8.64
N LYS A 662 -26.64 17.34 9.56
CA LYS A 662 -26.43 17.52 11.00
C LYS A 662 -25.06 16.99 11.48
N GLU A 663 -24.32 16.29 10.63
CA GLU A 663 -23.07 15.62 11.00
C GLU A 663 -21.91 16.62 11.14
N THR A 664 -20.98 16.33 12.06
CA THR A 664 -19.81 17.17 12.36
C THR A 664 -18.50 16.41 12.37
N GLU A 665 -18.53 15.08 12.55
CA GLU A 665 -17.33 14.27 12.69
C GLU A 665 -16.71 13.97 11.33
N ILE A 666 -15.37 13.96 11.27
CA ILE A 666 -14.63 13.85 10.02
C ILE A 666 -14.98 12.58 9.24
N MET A 667 -15.02 11.41 9.88
CA MET A 667 -15.20 10.11 9.21
C MET A 667 -16.53 9.94 8.47
N PRO A 668 -17.71 10.16 9.10
CA PRO A 668 -18.97 10.07 8.37
C PRO A 668 -19.12 11.17 7.32
N VAL A 669 -18.51 12.35 7.51
CA VAL A 669 -18.52 13.41 6.49
C VAL A 669 -17.70 13.00 5.28
N THR A 670 -16.44 12.61 5.47
CA THR A 670 -15.58 12.17 4.37
C THR A 670 -16.14 10.93 3.69
N GLN A 671 -16.69 9.96 4.43
CA GLN A 671 -17.37 8.82 3.82
C GLN A 671 -18.57 9.25 2.99
N GLY A 672 -19.38 10.20 3.46
CA GLY A 672 -20.47 10.77 2.68
C GLY A 672 -19.99 11.35 1.35
N PHE A 673 -18.85 12.04 1.34
CA PHE A 673 -18.24 12.50 0.10
C PHE A 673 -17.72 11.34 -0.76
N SER A 674 -17.05 10.35 -0.18
CA SER A 674 -16.52 9.18 -0.90
C SER A 674 -17.62 8.41 -1.63
N GLU A 675 -18.85 8.37 -1.11
CA GLU A 675 -19.97 7.73 -1.80
C GLU A 675 -20.71 8.66 -2.79
N LEU A 676 -20.86 9.95 -2.47
CA LEU A 676 -21.66 10.89 -3.27
C LEU A 676 -20.88 11.52 -4.44
N VAL A 677 -19.57 11.75 -4.28
CA VAL A 677 -18.72 12.38 -5.31
C VAL A 677 -18.58 11.51 -6.56
N PRO A 678 -18.32 10.19 -6.46
CA PRO A 678 -18.24 9.32 -7.63
C PRO A 678 -19.48 9.40 -8.53
N LEU A 679 -20.67 9.62 -7.96
CA LEU A 679 -21.92 9.68 -8.72
C LEU A 679 -21.89 10.76 -9.81
N TYR A 680 -21.46 11.99 -9.48
CA TYR A 680 -21.34 13.04 -10.50
C TYR A 680 -20.05 12.91 -11.31
N LYS A 681 -19.01 12.26 -10.81
CA LYS A 681 -17.79 11.97 -11.60
C LYS A 681 -18.07 11.07 -12.79
N LEU A 682 -18.95 10.09 -12.64
CA LEU A 682 -19.44 9.29 -13.77
C LEU A 682 -20.21 10.13 -14.80
N MET A 683 -20.88 11.21 -14.35
CA MET A 683 -21.62 12.12 -15.23
C MET A 683 -20.72 13.14 -15.94
N GLU A 684 -19.64 13.62 -15.30
CA GLU A 684 -18.67 14.58 -15.87
C GLU A 684 -18.05 14.07 -17.18
N LYS A 685 -17.95 12.74 -17.34
CA LYS A 685 -17.42 12.06 -18.52
C LYS A 685 -18.51 11.64 -19.51
N ARG A 686 -19.72 12.17 -19.34
CA ARG A 686 -20.92 11.92 -20.14
C ARG A 686 -21.55 13.26 -20.54
N ASP A 687 -22.41 13.24 -21.56
CA ASP A 687 -23.20 14.41 -21.95
C ASP A 687 -24.40 14.59 -21.01
N MET A 688 -24.13 14.88 -19.73
CA MET A 688 -25.12 14.88 -18.64
C MET A 688 -25.00 16.12 -17.73
N VAL A 689 -24.59 17.26 -18.29
CA VAL A 689 -24.26 18.50 -17.56
C VAL A 689 -25.37 18.96 -16.60
N GLU A 690 -26.64 18.84 -16.99
CA GLU A 690 -27.75 19.27 -16.13
C GLU A 690 -27.88 18.41 -14.87
N LEU A 691 -27.83 17.09 -15.01
CA LEU A 691 -27.93 16.17 -13.88
C LEU A 691 -26.67 16.23 -13.00
N GLU A 692 -25.50 16.35 -13.64
CA GLU A 692 -24.23 16.59 -12.96
C GLU A 692 -24.32 17.82 -12.04
N ASN A 693 -24.83 18.95 -12.56
CA ASN A 693 -25.00 20.17 -11.79
C ASN A 693 -26.03 20.02 -10.66
N GLN A 694 -27.13 19.29 -10.88
CA GLN A 694 -28.10 18.98 -9.81
C GLN A 694 -27.45 18.17 -8.69
N MET A 695 -26.68 17.14 -9.02
CA MET A 695 -25.98 16.31 -8.03
C MET A 695 -24.93 17.12 -7.26
N LYS A 696 -24.12 17.93 -7.95
CA LYS A 696 -23.16 18.85 -7.32
C LYS A 696 -23.84 19.84 -6.37
N GLY A 697 -24.96 20.43 -6.81
CA GLY A 697 -25.76 21.35 -6.01
C GLY A 697 -26.35 20.70 -4.77
N TYR A 698 -26.84 19.45 -4.89
CA TYR A 698 -27.32 18.67 -3.75
C TYR A 698 -26.21 18.45 -2.71
N ILE A 699 -25.03 17.97 -3.10
CA ILE A 699 -23.92 17.72 -2.17
C ILE A 699 -23.47 19.02 -1.49
N LEU A 700 -23.35 20.11 -2.27
CA LEU A 700 -23.01 21.42 -1.70
C LEU A 700 -24.05 21.86 -0.67
N GLN A 701 -25.34 21.72 -0.96
CA GLN A 701 -26.41 22.09 -0.03
C GLN A 701 -26.44 21.20 1.22
N LEU A 702 -26.16 19.91 1.07
CA LEU A 702 -26.11 18.93 2.16
C LEU A 702 -25.07 19.34 3.22
N PHE A 703 -23.88 19.75 2.78
CA PHE A 703 -22.77 20.16 3.66
C PHE A 703 -22.65 21.66 3.85
N ARG A 704 -23.54 22.48 3.27
CA ARG A 704 -23.43 23.95 3.25
C ARG A 704 -23.21 24.55 4.63
N LYS A 705 -24.01 24.14 5.61
CA LYS A 705 -23.91 24.64 6.99
C LYS A 705 -22.52 24.34 7.59
N LEU A 706 -21.99 23.14 7.35
CA LEU A 706 -20.70 22.74 7.87
C LEU A 706 -19.55 23.47 7.14
N ILE A 707 -19.67 23.67 5.82
CA ILE A 707 -18.72 24.47 5.01
C ILE A 707 -18.70 25.92 5.50
N ASP A 708 -19.87 26.55 5.69
CA ASP A 708 -20.01 27.95 6.11
C ASP A 708 -19.46 28.20 7.53
N GLN A 709 -19.36 27.15 8.36
CA GLN A 709 -18.79 27.22 9.71
C GLN A 709 -17.25 27.13 9.73
N GLN A 710 -16.62 26.73 8.63
CA GLN A 710 -15.17 26.56 8.61
C GLN A 710 -14.45 27.90 8.70
N SER A 711 -13.51 28.00 9.65
CA SER A 711 -12.56 29.10 9.72
C SER A 711 -11.53 28.99 8.59
N TRP A 712 -10.95 30.12 8.18
CA TRP A 712 -9.83 30.15 7.24
C TRP A 712 -8.50 30.25 8.00
N THR A 713 -8.25 29.30 8.92
CA THR A 713 -7.10 29.27 9.84
C THR A 713 -6.53 27.84 9.96
N ASP A 714 -5.44 27.69 10.71
CA ASP A 714 -4.81 26.39 11.04
C ASP A 714 -5.15 25.92 12.46
N ASP A 715 -6.23 26.44 13.06
CA ASP A 715 -6.61 26.13 14.45
C ASP A 715 -7.34 24.78 14.56
N GLY A 716 -7.33 24.18 15.76
CA GLY A 716 -8.09 22.96 16.07
C GLY A 716 -7.26 21.67 16.06
N SER A 717 -7.93 20.54 16.30
CA SER A 717 -7.32 19.20 16.21
C SER A 717 -6.92 18.85 14.77
N VAL A 718 -6.10 17.80 14.60
CA VAL A 718 -5.71 17.29 13.28
C VAL A 718 -6.95 16.94 12.43
N SER A 719 -7.92 16.26 13.01
CA SER A 719 -9.22 15.95 12.38
C SER A 719 -9.99 17.19 11.94
N GLN A 720 -10.09 18.22 12.79
CA GLN A 720 -10.75 19.49 12.43
C GLN A 720 -10.03 20.22 11.29
N ARG A 721 -8.69 20.24 11.33
CA ARG A 721 -7.84 20.85 10.30
C ARG A 721 -7.96 20.16 8.94
N MET A 722 -7.94 18.82 8.93
CA MET A 722 -8.12 18.03 7.71
C MET A 722 -9.53 18.21 7.14
N LEU A 723 -10.57 18.13 8.00
CA LEU A 723 -11.95 18.36 7.59
C LEU A 723 -12.16 19.76 7.00
N ARG A 724 -11.58 20.80 7.62
CA ARG A 724 -11.56 22.17 7.09
C ARG A 724 -10.97 22.21 5.68
N SER A 725 -9.77 21.64 5.51
CA SER A 725 -9.08 21.65 4.21
C SER A 725 -9.94 21.01 3.12
N TYR A 726 -10.54 19.85 3.42
CA TYR A 726 -11.40 19.12 2.51
C TYR A 726 -12.67 19.90 2.14
N LEU A 727 -13.40 20.41 3.13
CA LEU A 727 -14.65 21.15 2.94
C LEU A 727 -14.45 22.46 2.18
N LEU A 728 -13.40 23.23 2.50
CA LEU A 728 -13.10 24.48 1.82
C LEU A 728 -12.66 24.23 0.37
N LEU A 729 -11.85 23.21 0.12
CA LEU A 729 -11.47 22.81 -1.24
C LEU A 729 -12.71 22.43 -2.05
N PHE A 730 -13.57 21.58 -1.49
CA PHE A 730 -14.82 21.18 -2.15
C PHE A 730 -15.71 22.40 -2.44
N GLY A 731 -15.94 23.26 -1.46
CA GLY A 731 -16.73 24.49 -1.62
C GLY A 731 -16.18 25.41 -2.71
N CYS A 732 -14.87 25.63 -2.75
CA CYS A 732 -14.20 26.42 -3.78
C CYS A 732 -14.33 25.80 -5.18
N VAL A 733 -14.00 24.52 -5.34
CA VAL A 733 -14.04 23.81 -6.63
C VAL A 733 -15.48 23.69 -7.17
N ARG A 734 -16.48 23.77 -6.30
CA ARG A 734 -17.91 23.76 -6.66
C ARG A 734 -18.53 25.15 -6.79
N GLY A 735 -17.73 26.21 -6.72
CA GLY A 735 -18.20 27.57 -7.00
C GLY A 735 -19.04 28.18 -5.88
N HIS A 736 -18.95 27.69 -4.64
CA HIS A 736 -19.66 28.27 -3.50
C HIS A 736 -19.21 29.72 -3.27
N PRO A 737 -20.07 30.74 -3.46
CA PRO A 737 -19.63 32.13 -3.54
C PRO A 737 -18.82 32.65 -2.35
N PRO A 738 -19.20 32.35 -1.07
CA PRO A 738 -18.38 32.72 0.08
C PRO A 738 -16.96 32.15 0.01
N CYS A 739 -16.83 30.85 -0.32
CA CYS A 739 -15.53 30.21 -0.41
C CYS A 739 -14.67 30.77 -1.56
N VAL A 740 -15.25 30.93 -2.75
CA VAL A 740 -14.53 31.47 -3.92
C VAL A 740 -14.10 32.91 -3.66
N SER A 741 -14.95 33.73 -3.06
CA SER A 741 -14.63 35.13 -2.76
C SER A 741 -13.45 35.24 -1.81
N THR A 742 -13.46 34.50 -0.70
CA THR A 742 -12.37 34.50 0.29
C THR A 742 -11.07 33.92 -0.31
N ALA A 743 -11.14 32.79 -1.01
CA ALA A 743 -9.97 32.20 -1.67
C ALA A 743 -9.35 33.15 -2.70
N THR A 744 -10.18 33.82 -3.51
CA THR A 744 -9.71 34.80 -4.51
C THR A 744 -9.01 35.97 -3.83
N GLN A 745 -9.59 36.50 -2.74
CA GLN A 745 -8.98 37.59 -1.98
C GLN A 745 -7.61 37.18 -1.42
N LEU A 746 -7.53 36.02 -0.77
CA LEU A 746 -6.29 35.49 -0.20
C LEU A 746 -5.23 35.21 -1.27
N PHE A 747 -5.63 34.64 -2.42
CA PHE A 747 -4.71 34.39 -3.53
C PHE A 747 -4.16 35.70 -4.09
N ASN A 748 -5.00 36.71 -4.30
CA ASN A 748 -4.56 38.01 -4.79
C ASN A 748 -3.61 38.69 -3.79
N GLN A 749 -3.93 38.68 -2.49
CA GLN A 749 -3.02 39.22 -1.46
C GLN A 749 -1.68 38.48 -1.43
N TRP A 750 -1.71 37.15 -1.53
CA TRP A 750 -0.51 36.33 -1.62
C TRP A 750 0.31 36.65 -2.86
N ARG A 751 -0.32 36.71 -4.04
CA ARG A 751 0.32 37.06 -5.30
C ARG A 751 0.91 38.48 -5.28
N ASP A 752 0.16 39.45 -4.79
CA ASP A 752 0.58 40.86 -4.72
C ASP A 752 1.76 41.05 -3.74
N SER A 753 1.93 40.12 -2.79
CA SER A 753 3.11 40.03 -1.92
C SER A 753 4.28 39.25 -2.51
N ASP A 754 4.20 38.83 -3.79
CA ASP A 754 5.13 37.93 -4.46
C ASP A 754 5.33 36.59 -3.73
N GLY A 755 4.25 36.10 -3.12
CA GLY A 755 4.22 34.87 -2.36
C GLY A 755 4.81 34.94 -0.94
N ASN A 756 5.19 36.13 -0.47
CA ASN A 756 5.80 36.34 0.85
C ASN A 756 4.77 36.37 2.00
N MET A 757 3.51 36.67 1.73
CA MET A 757 2.44 36.57 2.71
C MET A 757 2.29 35.11 3.18
N SER A 758 2.19 34.89 4.48
CA SER A 758 1.88 33.54 5.00
C SER A 758 0.39 33.26 4.82
N LEU A 759 0.07 32.18 4.12
CA LEU A 759 -1.27 31.59 4.08
C LEU A 759 -1.35 30.51 5.16
N PRO A 760 -2.51 30.33 5.82
CA PRO A 760 -2.75 29.14 6.63
C PRO A 760 -2.58 27.88 5.75
N ASN A 761 -1.86 26.89 6.25
CA ASN A 761 -1.48 25.71 5.49
C ASN A 761 -2.69 24.88 5.04
N ASP A 762 -3.74 24.81 5.88
CA ASP A 762 -4.90 23.97 5.62
C ASP A 762 -5.82 24.56 4.53
N VAL A 763 -5.82 25.88 4.35
CA VAL A 763 -6.65 26.57 3.34
C VAL A 763 -5.92 26.74 2.00
N THR A 764 -4.60 26.59 2.01
CA THR A 764 -3.73 26.90 0.87
C THR A 764 -4.13 26.13 -0.39
N MET A 765 -4.55 24.86 -0.25
CA MET A 765 -5.00 24.05 -1.39
C MET A 765 -6.24 24.66 -2.08
N ALA A 766 -7.21 25.14 -1.31
CA ALA A 766 -8.40 25.81 -1.84
C ALA A 766 -8.05 27.16 -2.49
N VAL A 767 -7.19 27.95 -1.83
CA VAL A 767 -6.69 29.24 -2.34
C VAL A 767 -5.96 29.07 -3.68
N PHE A 768 -5.04 28.11 -3.77
CA PHE A 768 -4.28 27.85 -4.99
C PHE A 768 -5.16 27.27 -6.10
N SER A 769 -6.12 26.39 -5.77
CA SER A 769 -7.03 25.83 -6.79
C SER A 769 -7.88 26.92 -7.44
N VAL A 770 -8.33 27.92 -6.68
CA VAL A 770 -9.02 29.10 -7.22
C VAL A 770 -8.07 30.01 -8.01
N GLY A 771 -6.84 30.20 -7.53
CA GLY A 771 -5.82 30.97 -8.24
C GLY A 771 -5.41 30.38 -9.58
N ALA A 772 -5.36 29.05 -9.70
CA ALA A 772 -4.97 28.32 -10.91
C ALA A 772 -6.02 28.34 -12.03
N GLN A 773 -7.17 28.97 -11.83
CA GLN A 773 -8.26 29.03 -12.82
C GLN A 773 -7.98 30.02 -13.97
N THR A 774 -7.01 30.93 -13.82
CA THR A 774 -6.60 31.91 -14.84
C THR A 774 -5.18 31.65 -15.32
N GLU A 775 -4.84 32.11 -16.53
CA GLU A 775 -3.47 32.01 -17.08
C GLU A 775 -2.43 32.62 -16.15
N ASP A 776 -2.60 33.91 -15.79
CA ASP A 776 -1.67 34.64 -14.93
C ASP A 776 -1.50 33.97 -13.57
N GLY A 777 -2.59 33.45 -12.98
CA GLY A 777 -2.55 32.78 -11.69
C GLY A 777 -1.88 31.41 -11.75
N TRP A 778 -2.11 30.65 -12.83
CA TRP A 778 -1.45 29.38 -13.11
C TRP A 778 0.05 29.58 -13.31
N GLU A 779 0.45 30.55 -14.12
CA GLU A 779 1.87 30.87 -14.39
C GLU A 779 2.59 31.33 -13.13
N PHE A 780 1.96 32.18 -12.32
CA PHE A 780 2.51 32.61 -11.05
C PHE A 780 2.72 31.43 -10.08
N LEU A 781 1.72 30.55 -9.93
CA LEU A 781 1.85 29.35 -9.11
C LEU A 781 2.98 28.45 -9.61
N PHE A 782 3.10 28.27 -10.93
CA PHE A 782 4.15 27.46 -11.52
C PHE A 782 5.56 28.06 -11.31
N GLU A 783 5.71 29.38 -11.35
CA GLU A 783 6.96 30.04 -10.94
C GLU A 783 7.29 29.72 -9.47
N LYS A 784 6.31 29.85 -8.57
CA LYS A 784 6.50 29.51 -7.15
C LYS A 784 6.78 28.03 -6.91
N TYR A 785 6.26 27.14 -7.74
CA TYR A 785 6.64 25.72 -7.73
C TYR A 785 8.13 25.53 -8.03
N LYS A 786 8.66 26.21 -9.06
CA LYS A 786 10.08 26.11 -9.42
C LYS A 786 11.01 26.65 -8.33
N GLU A 787 10.62 27.75 -7.69
CA GLU A 787 11.38 28.43 -6.63
C GLU A 787 11.35 27.68 -5.28
N SER A 788 10.33 26.86 -5.04
CA SER A 788 10.10 26.28 -3.71
C SER A 788 11.10 25.18 -3.33
N MET A 789 11.61 25.29 -2.10
CA MET A 789 12.45 24.28 -1.43
C MET A 789 11.64 23.30 -0.55
N TYR A 790 10.33 23.50 -0.41
CA TYR A 790 9.48 22.71 0.47
C TYR A 790 8.66 21.70 -0.34
N ALA A 791 8.85 20.41 -0.07
CA ALA A 791 8.15 19.34 -0.80
C ALA A 791 6.63 19.42 -0.65
N SER A 792 6.13 19.74 0.56
CA SER A 792 4.70 19.94 0.85
C SER A 792 4.09 21.12 0.06
N MET A 793 4.82 22.22 -0.11
CA MET A 793 4.39 23.35 -0.94
C MET A 793 4.34 22.96 -2.41
N LYS A 794 5.39 22.28 -2.92
CA LYS A 794 5.43 21.78 -4.30
C LYS A 794 4.27 20.85 -4.60
N SER A 795 3.96 19.93 -3.69
CA SER A 795 2.84 18.98 -3.83
C SER A 795 1.49 19.70 -3.94
N ARG A 796 1.22 20.66 -3.04
CA ARG A 796 -0.03 21.46 -3.07
C ARG A 796 -0.15 22.30 -4.33
N ILE A 797 0.92 23.00 -4.75
CA ILE A 797 0.90 23.77 -6.00
C ILE A 797 0.65 22.84 -7.19
N LYS A 798 1.40 21.74 -7.30
CA LYS A 798 1.24 20.74 -8.37
C LYS A 798 -0.21 20.25 -8.47
N MET A 799 -0.80 19.86 -7.35
CA MET A 799 -2.20 19.41 -7.31
C MET A 799 -3.15 20.53 -7.73
N ALA A 800 -2.98 21.75 -7.21
CA ALA A 800 -3.83 22.89 -7.55
C ALA A 800 -3.79 23.24 -9.04
N LEU A 801 -2.61 23.18 -9.68
CA LEU A 801 -2.46 23.42 -11.12
C LEU A 801 -3.29 22.46 -11.97
N THR A 802 -3.50 21.21 -11.52
CA THR A 802 -4.32 20.22 -12.25
C THR A 802 -5.82 20.49 -12.21
N THR A 803 -6.28 21.36 -11.29
CA THR A 803 -7.69 21.78 -11.18
C THR A 803 -8.08 22.83 -12.21
N SER A 804 -7.11 23.36 -12.97
CA SER A 804 -7.29 24.41 -13.96
C SER A 804 -8.16 23.96 -15.13
N PRO A 805 -8.98 24.83 -15.76
CA PRO A 805 -9.70 24.52 -16.98
C PRO A 805 -8.83 24.67 -18.25
N LEU A 806 -7.56 25.08 -18.10
CA LEU A 806 -6.63 25.36 -19.20
C LEU A 806 -6.03 24.05 -19.77
N ASP A 807 -6.72 23.47 -20.75
CA ASP A 807 -6.40 22.18 -21.37
C ASP A 807 -4.94 22.03 -21.84
N HIS A 808 -4.40 23.05 -22.52
CA HIS A 808 -3.03 23.04 -23.03
C HIS A 808 -1.98 23.06 -21.90
N LYS A 809 -2.25 23.71 -20.75
CA LYS A 809 -1.36 23.67 -19.57
C LYS A 809 -1.36 22.29 -18.93
N LEU A 810 -2.52 21.62 -18.85
CA LEU A 810 -2.62 20.26 -18.30
C LEU A 810 -1.88 19.24 -19.16
N LYS A 811 -1.99 19.36 -20.49
CA LYS A 811 -1.21 18.54 -21.42
C LYS A 811 0.29 18.77 -21.24
N TRP A 812 0.69 20.04 -21.17
CA TRP A 812 2.08 20.43 -20.92
C TRP A 812 2.62 19.85 -19.60
N MET A 813 1.84 19.84 -18.51
CA MET A 813 2.26 19.26 -17.23
C MET A 813 2.60 17.76 -17.35
N MET A 814 1.78 16.97 -18.04
CA MET A 814 2.06 15.54 -18.25
C MET A 814 3.34 15.35 -19.08
N GLU A 815 3.51 16.13 -20.16
CA GLU A 815 4.70 16.10 -21.01
C GLU A 815 5.97 16.47 -20.21
N GLN A 816 5.95 17.52 -19.40
CA GLN A 816 7.10 17.93 -18.60
C GLN A 816 7.42 16.96 -17.46
N SER A 817 6.41 16.32 -16.88
CA SER A 817 6.61 15.30 -15.85
C SER A 817 7.28 14.05 -16.43
N LEU A 818 6.98 13.70 -17.68
CA LEU A 818 7.68 12.61 -18.37
C LEU A 818 9.13 12.95 -18.69
N VAL A 819 9.41 14.21 -19.07
CA VAL A 819 10.77 14.70 -19.30
C VAL A 819 11.59 14.71 -18.00
N GLY A 820 10.99 15.11 -16.88
CA GLY A 820 11.63 15.01 -15.56
C GLY A 820 12.53 16.17 -15.15
N GLU A 821 12.75 17.17 -16.02
CA GLU A 821 13.70 18.27 -15.75
C GLU A 821 13.15 19.37 -14.84
N VAL A 822 11.90 19.78 -15.08
CA VAL A 822 11.24 20.87 -14.32
C VAL A 822 10.25 20.30 -13.31
N MET A 823 9.49 19.27 -13.72
CA MET A 823 8.65 18.47 -12.84
C MET A 823 9.22 17.05 -12.83
N LYS A 824 9.57 16.55 -11.63
CA LYS A 824 10.29 15.29 -11.51
C LYS A 824 9.42 14.13 -11.96
N THR A 825 10.01 13.13 -12.62
CA THR A 825 9.25 11.99 -13.15
C THR A 825 8.58 11.15 -12.06
N GLN A 826 9.05 11.21 -10.82
CA GLN A 826 8.38 10.58 -9.68
C GLN A 826 6.96 11.11 -9.43
N ASP A 827 6.65 12.30 -9.95
CA ASP A 827 5.35 12.96 -9.83
C ASP A 827 4.39 12.61 -10.98
N LEU A 828 4.91 12.02 -12.07
CA LEU A 828 4.13 11.75 -13.28
C LEU A 828 2.85 10.92 -13.03
N PRO A 829 2.88 9.83 -12.24
CA PRO A 829 1.66 9.06 -11.97
C PRO A 829 0.55 9.91 -11.36
N TYR A 830 0.88 10.73 -10.36
CA TYR A 830 -0.07 11.63 -9.71
C TYR A 830 -0.58 12.74 -10.63
N VAL A 831 0.29 13.30 -11.48
CA VAL A 831 -0.10 14.33 -12.45
C VAL A 831 -1.08 13.77 -13.48
N VAL A 832 -0.78 12.61 -14.07
CA VAL A 832 -1.63 11.96 -15.09
C VAL A 832 -3.00 11.60 -14.49
N THR A 833 -3.04 10.99 -13.31
CA THR A 833 -4.30 10.66 -12.63
C THR A 833 -5.09 11.91 -12.22
N SER A 834 -4.43 12.96 -11.73
CA SER A 834 -5.14 14.19 -11.36
C SER A 834 -5.74 14.90 -12.60
N VAL A 835 -5.02 14.88 -13.73
CA VAL A 835 -5.54 15.38 -15.01
C VAL A 835 -6.69 14.49 -15.53
N SER A 836 -6.67 13.18 -15.27
CA SER A 836 -7.76 12.27 -15.66
C SER A 836 -9.08 12.57 -14.96
N ILE A 837 -9.03 13.14 -13.76
CA ILE A 837 -10.20 13.53 -12.94
C ILE A 837 -10.77 14.89 -13.38
N ASN A 838 -10.00 15.66 -14.15
CA ASN A 838 -10.43 16.95 -14.68
C ASN A 838 -11.41 16.77 -15.85
N PRO A 839 -12.65 17.30 -15.77
CA PRO A 839 -13.68 17.10 -16.78
C PRO A 839 -13.33 17.66 -18.16
N LYS A 840 -12.38 18.60 -18.25
CA LYS A 840 -11.91 19.19 -19.51
C LYS A 840 -10.77 18.41 -20.15
N ALA A 841 -10.01 17.62 -19.38
CA ALA A 841 -8.76 17.02 -19.84
C ALA A 841 -8.67 15.49 -19.71
N TYR A 842 -9.71 14.81 -19.21
CA TYR A 842 -9.65 13.36 -19.00
C TYR A 842 -9.25 12.55 -20.25
N LYS A 843 -9.69 12.97 -21.45
CA LYS A 843 -9.31 12.33 -22.71
C LYS A 843 -7.82 12.48 -23.00
N HIS A 844 -7.23 13.63 -22.65
CA HIS A 844 -5.80 13.86 -22.83
C HIS A 844 -4.97 12.92 -21.96
N ALA A 845 -5.41 12.62 -20.73
CA ALA A 845 -4.71 11.67 -19.87
C ALA A 845 -4.69 10.25 -20.48
N TRP A 846 -5.82 9.80 -21.04
CA TRP A 846 -5.90 8.52 -21.74
C TRP A 846 -5.07 8.48 -23.02
N ASP A 847 -5.13 9.52 -23.86
CA ASP A 847 -4.31 9.61 -25.06
C ASP A 847 -2.81 9.65 -24.73
N PHE A 848 -2.44 10.34 -23.65
CA PHE A 848 -1.07 10.38 -23.15
C PHE A 848 -0.58 9.01 -22.69
N LEU A 849 -1.39 8.27 -21.93
CA LEU A 849 -1.06 6.92 -21.47
C LEU A 849 -0.81 5.98 -22.66
N LYS A 850 -1.73 5.95 -23.64
CA LYS A 850 -1.59 5.15 -24.87
C LYS A 850 -0.33 5.51 -25.65
N ALA A 851 -0.07 6.80 -25.86
CA ALA A 851 1.01 7.27 -26.71
C ALA A 851 2.40 7.04 -26.10
N ASN A 852 2.50 6.90 -24.77
CA ASN A 852 3.77 6.83 -24.05
C ASN A 852 3.99 5.51 -23.29
N TRP A 853 3.15 4.49 -23.52
CA TRP A 853 3.17 3.22 -22.75
C TRP A 853 4.56 2.60 -22.61
N ASP A 854 5.31 2.44 -23.71
CA ASP A 854 6.64 1.84 -23.70
C ASP A 854 7.65 2.63 -22.82
N SER A 855 7.57 3.96 -22.85
CA SER A 855 8.40 4.82 -22.02
C SER A 855 8.04 4.70 -20.54
N LEU A 856 6.74 4.57 -20.23
CA LEU A 856 6.24 4.45 -18.86
C LEU A 856 6.66 3.12 -18.24
N ILE A 857 6.46 1.99 -18.93
CA ILE A 857 6.83 0.67 -18.40
C ILE A 857 8.35 0.51 -18.25
N LYS A 858 9.15 1.21 -19.06
CA LYS A 858 10.60 1.25 -18.90
C LYS A 858 11.04 2.07 -17.68
N LYS A 859 10.28 3.12 -17.32
CA LYS A 859 10.62 4.01 -16.20
C LYS A 859 10.17 3.45 -14.85
N PHE A 860 9.00 2.83 -14.79
CA PHE A 860 8.35 2.39 -13.55
C PHE A 860 8.28 0.88 -13.34
N ASP A 861 8.62 0.07 -14.34
CA ASP A 861 8.41 -1.39 -14.43
C ASP A 861 6.95 -1.83 -14.53
N LEU A 862 6.76 -2.95 -15.22
CA LEU A 862 5.50 -3.70 -15.27
C LEU A 862 5.18 -4.30 -13.90
N GLY A 863 3.91 -4.23 -13.51
CA GLY A 863 3.43 -4.71 -12.22
C GLY A 863 3.56 -3.69 -11.10
N SER A 864 4.30 -2.59 -11.30
CA SER A 864 4.51 -1.59 -10.26
C SER A 864 3.21 -0.88 -9.83
N PRO A 865 3.12 -0.44 -8.56
CA PRO A 865 2.00 0.37 -8.09
C PRO A 865 1.81 1.66 -8.92
N SER A 866 2.89 2.22 -9.47
CA SER A 866 2.82 3.40 -10.33
C SER A 866 2.09 3.14 -11.66
N ILE A 867 2.36 2.01 -12.32
CA ILE A 867 1.63 1.62 -13.54
C ILE A 867 0.17 1.30 -13.20
N ALA A 868 -0.08 0.53 -12.13
CA ALA A 868 -1.43 0.21 -11.68
C ALA A 868 -2.25 1.49 -11.40
N HIS A 869 -1.67 2.44 -10.66
CA HIS A 869 -2.30 3.72 -10.35
C HIS A 869 -2.65 4.53 -11.61
N MET A 870 -1.78 4.57 -12.63
CA MET A 870 -2.08 5.25 -13.89
C MET A 870 -3.15 4.52 -14.71
N VAL A 871 -3.06 3.19 -14.84
CA VAL A 871 -4.02 2.39 -15.62
C VAL A 871 -5.42 2.50 -15.03
N VAL A 872 -5.56 2.25 -13.73
CA VAL A 872 -6.84 2.32 -13.02
C VAL A 872 -7.30 3.77 -12.91
N GLY A 873 -6.44 4.69 -12.44
CA GLY A 873 -6.81 6.09 -12.21
C GLY A 873 -7.23 6.86 -13.46
N VAL A 874 -6.71 6.51 -14.65
CA VAL A 874 -7.14 7.13 -15.91
C VAL A 874 -8.50 6.61 -16.39
N THR A 875 -8.86 5.37 -16.04
CA THR A 875 -9.97 4.64 -16.66
C THR A 875 -11.15 4.35 -15.72
N ASN A 876 -10.95 4.38 -14.39
CA ASN A 876 -11.93 3.96 -13.37
C ASN A 876 -13.24 4.76 -13.32
N GLN A 877 -13.32 5.92 -13.98
CA GLN A 877 -14.54 6.74 -14.07
C GLN A 877 -15.22 6.65 -15.46
N TYR A 878 -14.75 5.77 -16.34
CA TYR A 878 -15.41 5.49 -17.61
C TYR A 878 -16.64 4.61 -17.40
N SER A 879 -17.70 4.89 -18.16
CA SER A 879 -19.04 4.32 -17.92
C SER A 879 -19.85 4.08 -19.20
N THR A 880 -19.18 3.93 -20.36
CA THR A 880 -19.85 3.59 -21.62
C THR A 880 -19.24 2.38 -22.30
N ARG A 881 -20.04 1.69 -23.12
CA ARG A 881 -19.61 0.51 -23.87
C ARG A 881 -18.54 0.86 -24.91
N GLU A 882 -18.58 2.07 -25.46
CA GLU A 882 -17.58 2.59 -26.41
C GLU A 882 -16.23 2.79 -25.72
N MET A 883 -16.23 3.42 -24.53
CA MET A 883 -15.01 3.57 -23.72
C MET A 883 -14.44 2.19 -23.38
N LEU A 884 -15.27 1.26 -22.89
CA LEU A 884 -14.84 -0.10 -22.58
C LEU A 884 -14.20 -0.80 -23.79
N ALA A 885 -14.82 -0.69 -24.97
CA ALA A 885 -14.30 -1.29 -26.20
C ALA A 885 -12.95 -0.70 -26.61
N GLU A 886 -12.76 0.61 -26.44
CA GLU A 886 -11.48 1.28 -26.70
C GLU A 886 -10.38 0.77 -25.75
N ILE A 887 -10.65 0.75 -24.44
CA ILE A 887 -9.71 0.28 -23.42
C ILE A 887 -9.32 -1.18 -23.69
N ARG A 888 -10.32 -2.05 -23.94
CA ARG A 888 -10.12 -3.46 -24.23
C ARG A 888 -9.31 -3.68 -25.50
N SER A 889 -9.54 -2.87 -26.53
CA SER A 889 -8.79 -2.93 -27.80
C SER A 889 -7.32 -2.57 -27.60
N PHE A 890 -7.02 -1.50 -26.86
CA PHE A 890 -5.64 -1.08 -26.60
C PHE A 890 -4.89 -2.14 -25.79
N PHE A 891 -5.41 -2.53 -24.62
CA PHE A 891 -4.72 -3.49 -23.76
C PHE A 891 -4.68 -4.90 -24.38
N GLY A 892 -5.70 -5.29 -25.15
CA GLY A 892 -5.70 -6.54 -25.91
C GLY A 892 -4.71 -6.57 -27.09
N SER A 893 -4.15 -5.42 -27.48
CA SER A 893 -3.09 -5.34 -28.50
C SER A 893 -1.67 -5.48 -27.93
N LEU A 894 -1.52 -5.41 -26.60
CA LEU A 894 -0.25 -5.60 -25.92
C LEU A 894 0.21 -7.07 -26.00
N ARG A 895 1.52 -7.28 -25.90
CA ARG A 895 2.12 -8.60 -25.72
C ARG A 895 2.39 -8.87 -24.23
N ALA A 896 2.70 -10.11 -23.88
CA ALA A 896 3.06 -10.48 -22.51
C ALA A 896 4.22 -9.61 -21.99
N GLU A 897 5.26 -9.39 -22.81
CA GLU A 897 6.43 -8.59 -22.45
C GLU A 897 6.13 -7.08 -22.32
N THR A 898 4.97 -6.63 -22.79
CA THR A 898 4.52 -5.23 -22.68
C THR A 898 3.32 -5.08 -21.75
N GLY A 899 2.97 -6.12 -20.98
CA GLY A 899 1.99 -6.04 -19.90
C GLY A 899 0.57 -6.52 -20.21
N ALA A 900 0.34 -7.34 -21.24
CA ALA A 900 -1.02 -7.83 -21.58
C ALA A 900 -1.73 -8.58 -20.44
N GLU A 901 -0.98 -9.14 -19.49
CA GLU A 901 -1.47 -9.99 -18.40
C GLU A 901 -1.53 -9.27 -17.04
N LEU A 902 -1.32 -7.93 -17.00
CA LEU A 902 -1.35 -7.19 -15.74
C LEU A 902 -2.74 -7.23 -15.08
N ARG A 903 -2.77 -7.50 -13.77
CA ARG A 903 -3.97 -7.52 -12.94
C ARG A 903 -4.73 -6.18 -13.00
N CYS A 904 -3.99 -5.07 -12.96
CA CYS A 904 -4.59 -3.73 -12.99
C CYS A 904 -5.39 -3.43 -14.27
N ILE A 905 -5.08 -4.12 -15.38
CA ILE A 905 -5.88 -4.03 -16.61
C ILE A 905 -7.22 -4.73 -16.43
N GLN A 906 -7.26 -5.90 -15.80
CA GLN A 906 -8.51 -6.59 -15.51
C GLN A 906 -9.37 -5.79 -14.53
N GLN A 907 -8.77 -5.26 -13.46
CA GLN A 907 -9.45 -4.37 -12.52
C GLN A 907 -10.02 -3.12 -13.23
N ALA A 908 -9.26 -2.49 -14.13
CA ALA A 908 -9.74 -1.37 -14.93
C ALA A 908 -10.94 -1.73 -15.80
N LEU A 909 -10.91 -2.88 -16.50
CA LEU A 909 -12.02 -3.36 -17.32
C LEU A 909 -13.27 -3.68 -16.48
N GLU A 910 -13.10 -4.39 -15.36
CA GLU A 910 -14.20 -4.74 -14.45
C GLU A 910 -14.84 -3.50 -13.82
N ASN A 911 -14.05 -2.50 -13.43
CA ASN A 911 -14.56 -1.22 -12.91
C ASN A 911 -15.42 -0.49 -13.96
N ILE A 912 -15.00 -0.45 -15.22
CA ILE A 912 -15.81 0.16 -16.29
C ILE A 912 -17.11 -0.63 -16.51
N GLU A 913 -17.05 -1.96 -16.46
CA GLU A 913 -18.22 -2.81 -16.57
C GLU A 913 -19.20 -2.60 -15.41
N GLU A 914 -18.70 -2.48 -14.18
CA GLU A 914 -19.48 -2.11 -13.00
C GLU A 914 -20.14 -0.74 -13.21
N ASN A 915 -19.38 0.27 -13.61
CA ASN A 915 -19.90 1.62 -13.85
C ASN A 915 -21.01 1.62 -14.90
N ILE A 916 -20.88 0.84 -15.97
CA ILE A 916 -21.93 0.68 -16.99
C ILE A 916 -23.19 0.07 -16.36
N ARG A 917 -23.05 -1.05 -15.62
CA ARG A 917 -24.19 -1.71 -14.95
C ARG A 917 -24.87 -0.79 -13.95
N TRP A 918 -24.09 -0.11 -13.12
CA TRP A 918 -24.58 0.83 -12.12
C TRP A 918 -25.33 1.99 -12.79
N MET A 919 -24.77 2.59 -13.83
CA MET A 919 -25.41 3.69 -14.57
C MET A 919 -26.70 3.23 -15.25
N ASP A 920 -26.71 2.07 -15.92
CA ASP A 920 -27.90 1.55 -16.61
C ASP A 920 -29.06 1.29 -15.62
N LYS A 921 -28.75 0.81 -14.40
CA LYS A 921 -29.74 0.47 -13.36
C LYS A 921 -30.19 1.69 -12.53
N ASN A 922 -29.23 2.49 -12.07
CA ASN A 922 -29.47 3.46 -10.99
C ASN A 922 -29.64 4.90 -11.48
N LEU A 923 -29.18 5.24 -12.68
CA LEU A 923 -29.32 6.61 -13.22
C LEU A 923 -30.78 7.09 -13.30
N PRO A 924 -31.77 6.27 -13.73
CA PRO A 924 -33.18 6.71 -13.70
C PRO A 924 -33.69 6.98 -12.28
N LEU A 925 -33.27 6.18 -11.29
CA LEU A 925 -33.65 6.35 -9.89
C LEU A 925 -33.02 7.62 -9.32
N LEU A 926 -31.75 7.88 -9.62
CA LEU A 926 -31.05 9.09 -9.22
C LEU A 926 -31.73 10.35 -9.78
N LYS A 927 -32.08 10.35 -11.07
CA LYS A 927 -32.84 11.44 -11.70
C LYS A 927 -34.18 11.69 -11.00
N ALA A 928 -34.93 10.63 -10.73
CA ALA A 928 -36.22 10.73 -10.07
C ALA A 928 -36.09 11.24 -8.62
N TRP A 929 -35.08 10.78 -7.88
CA TRP A 929 -34.81 11.22 -6.52
C TRP A 929 -34.40 12.69 -6.49
N LEU A 930 -33.41 13.09 -7.29
CA LEU A 930 -32.97 14.49 -7.38
C LEU A 930 -34.14 15.41 -7.78
N HIS A 931 -34.98 15.04 -8.74
CA HIS A 931 -36.12 15.87 -9.13
C HIS A 931 -37.11 16.11 -7.97
N ARG A 932 -37.43 15.07 -7.17
CA ARG A 932 -38.30 15.20 -5.99
C ARG A 932 -37.74 16.13 -4.93
N HIS A 933 -36.42 16.10 -4.73
CA HIS A 933 -35.75 16.89 -3.70
C HIS A 933 -35.31 18.27 -4.19
N TYR A 934 -35.15 18.48 -5.49
CA TYR A 934 -34.78 19.78 -6.08
C TYR A 934 -35.94 20.79 -6.05
N ASP A 935 -37.18 20.36 -6.31
CA ASP A 935 -38.36 21.25 -6.34
C ASP A 935 -38.85 21.67 -4.94
N GLN A 936 -38.57 20.88 -3.90
CA GLN A 936 -38.87 21.27 -2.51
C GLN A 936 -38.01 22.45 -2.03
N HIS A 937 -36.84 22.67 -2.64
CA HIS A 937 -35.88 23.67 -2.18
C HIS A 937 -36.04 25.06 -2.84
N LYS A 938 -36.69 25.17 -4.00
CA LYS A 938 -37.09 26.48 -4.56
C LYS A 938 -38.17 27.20 -3.75
N ASN A 939 -38.98 26.46 -2.98
CA ASN A 939 -40.06 27.04 -2.17
C ASN A 939 -39.62 27.48 -0.76
N THR A 940 -38.34 27.31 -0.40
CA THR A 940 -37.76 27.78 0.87
C THR A 940 -36.85 29.01 0.74
N GLU A 941 -36.65 29.51 -0.49
CA GLU A 941 -35.94 30.78 -0.78
C GLU A 941 -36.89 31.92 -1.23
N LEU A 942 -38.15 31.88 -0.78
CA LEU A 942 -39.12 32.99 -0.92
C LEU A 942 -39.53 33.56 0.44
#